data_AF-A0A5C6AW62-F1
#
_entry.id   AF-A0A5C6AW62-F1
#
_cell.length_a   1.000
_cell.length_b   1.000
_cell.length_c   1.000
_cell.angle_alpha   90.00
_cell.angle_beta   90.00
_cell.angle_gamma   90.00
#
_symmetry.space_group_name_H-M   'P 1'
#
loop_
_entity.id
_entity.type
_entity.pdbx_description
1 polymer ?
#
loop_
_entity_poly.entity_id
_entity_poly.type
_entity_poly.pdbx_seq_one_letter_code
_entity_poly.pdbx_strand_id
1 'polypeptide(L)'
;MLLGSPVPTEVQIDDEALFARDFNGNLLRMEEATASELDQTVTLTIDGIEVTVQLAVPTTDSQGKVIRDAQGQPIPRPTTIYDATTKAFANRPGPERSGQDRTHHQGSHNEHPIPTLCHKEHLPPIGVCRVCMVEATEMSRRGPRSKLVPSCIQRVTDGMIVNTVASQADPAAAARVRQATSTIVELLMADHAPADVRDSNPKTSSNELVAIADRLGIVGSRFAPATIKRTQDLSSKTIQVNRDECIMCGRCRRGCNDLKRNDVIGIAGKGYDSHIAFDLDDPMGKSSCVSCGECAISCPTGALEFQPSFIETQIKRLEDELKENNSDGTIVTAEELSRYSLFAGIPKKFLQFNGAAVVRRTLQPGQTLCTEGEYGSTAFVILSGEFEVFISSQRGAVRNRVADGIWGLLGGIKTVIEAVGGKARLSDFAGASLDDQQRILVDADDVIIGEMTCLNRYPRSATVVATKPSEVLEIKRNILYMLQRNSASREILDQKYRSRSLSNRLQSLPILEPLEENVRRKAAEALRDRVDLISVEPGQTIFEQGDPADHYYIIRLGFVKVSQTFQGTERVLNYLAPGSAFGEIGLLDDFRRIYAAEFEPDTPPGTRTATCSALDHVELIRIQGKHFRKLVQRFPEIRKSMGDRMRELLQRDEDAKEQMQQVETEDFLEQGLYLAQSLLVLDLERCTRCDECTKACADTHDGVTRLVRDGLRFDKYLVASSCRSCMDPYCLVGCPVDAIHRNGESLEIEIEDYCIGCGLCANNCPYGNINMHGFPKQEVDEKGRLRTVYQIRSSGKRKPVVQQRATTCDLCRSIDGKPSCVYACPHNAAFRMSGPELHQLTMK
;
A
#
# COMPACT_ATOMS: atom_id res chain seq x y z
N MET A 1 50.87 -39.22 12.88
CA MET A 1 51.91 -38.49 12.11
C MET A 1 51.64 -38.82 10.65
N LEU A 2 51.09 -37.96 9.81
CA LEU A 2 51.54 -36.61 9.46
C LEU A 2 50.31 -35.71 9.16
N LEU A 3 50.04 -34.75 10.03
CA LEU A 3 49.28 -33.54 9.74
C LEU A 3 50.33 -32.42 9.74
N GLY A 4 50.57 -31.76 8.61
CA GLY A 4 51.59 -30.71 8.57
C GLY A 4 52.06 -30.23 7.21
N SER A 5 51.23 -30.26 6.16
CA SER A 5 51.52 -29.46 4.96
C SER A 5 50.66 -28.20 5.01
N PRO A 6 51.24 -26.99 5.13
CA PRO A 6 50.48 -25.76 5.01
C PRO A 6 49.93 -25.67 3.58
N VAL A 7 48.62 -25.48 3.47
CA VAL A 7 47.99 -25.07 2.20
C VAL A 7 48.66 -23.77 1.76
N PRO A 8 49.14 -23.64 0.52
CA PRO A 8 49.74 -22.40 0.04
C PRO A 8 48.79 -21.21 0.26
N THR A 9 49.31 -20.15 0.87
CA THR A 9 48.59 -18.92 1.26
C THR A 9 48.14 -18.05 0.08
N GLU A 10 48.23 -18.54 -1.15
CA GLU A 10 47.77 -17.86 -2.36
C GLU A 10 46.88 -18.80 -3.17
N VAL A 11 45.69 -19.09 -2.66
CA VAL A 11 44.57 -19.41 -3.54
C VAL A 11 43.90 -18.08 -3.85
N GLN A 12 44.09 -17.56 -5.06
CA GLN A 12 43.20 -16.54 -5.58
C GLN A 12 41.81 -17.17 -5.61
N ILE A 13 40.94 -16.75 -4.70
CA ILE A 13 39.52 -17.01 -4.86
C ILE A 13 39.13 -16.18 -6.08
N ASP A 14 38.99 -16.84 -7.22
CA ASP A 14 38.36 -16.20 -8.37
C ASP A 14 36.96 -15.76 -7.95
N ASP A 15 36.51 -14.57 -8.36
CA ASP A 15 35.18 -14.07 -8.00
C ASP A 15 34.10 -15.05 -8.50
N GLU A 16 34.39 -15.85 -9.54
CA GLU A 16 33.53 -16.94 -9.99
C GLU A 16 33.33 -18.05 -8.95
N ALA A 17 34.33 -18.33 -8.10
CA ALA A 17 34.24 -19.30 -7.00
C ALA A 17 33.34 -18.81 -5.85
N LEU A 18 32.97 -17.52 -5.85
CA LEU A 18 32.03 -16.94 -4.89
C LEU A 18 30.57 -17.13 -5.32
N PHE A 19 30.29 -17.75 -6.47
CA PHE A 19 28.93 -17.95 -6.95
C PHE A 19 28.59 -19.43 -7.14
N ALA A 20 27.47 -19.85 -6.54
CA ALA A 20 26.85 -21.15 -6.74
C ALA A 20 25.48 -21.00 -7.43
N ARG A 21 24.90 -22.10 -7.91
CA ARG A 21 23.49 -22.11 -8.32
C ARG A 21 22.65 -22.85 -7.28
N ASP A 22 21.53 -22.25 -6.88
CA ASP A 22 20.55 -22.93 -6.03
C ASP A 22 19.78 -24.02 -6.82
N PHE A 23 18.89 -24.73 -6.13
CA PHE A 23 18.03 -25.75 -6.74
C PHE A 23 17.10 -25.20 -7.83
N ASN A 24 16.88 -23.88 -7.87
CA ASN A 24 16.10 -23.17 -8.89
C ASN A 24 16.97 -22.61 -10.01
N GLY A 25 18.29 -22.85 -9.99
CA GLY A 25 19.25 -22.31 -10.94
C GLY A 25 19.61 -20.83 -10.73
N ASN A 26 19.18 -20.19 -9.64
CA ASN A 26 19.54 -18.81 -9.31
C ASN A 26 21.01 -18.73 -8.93
N LEU A 27 21.70 -17.69 -9.42
CA LEU A 27 23.08 -17.42 -9.02
C LEU A 27 23.09 -16.88 -7.59
N LEU A 28 23.57 -17.68 -6.64
CA LEU A 28 23.76 -17.31 -5.25
C LEU A 28 25.21 -16.92 -5.02
N ARG A 29 25.43 -15.78 -4.37
CA ARG A 29 26.74 -15.45 -3.81
C ARG A 29 26.92 -16.23 -2.51
N MET A 30 28.00 -16.98 -2.38
CA MET A 30 28.34 -17.82 -1.23
C MET A 30 28.78 -17.00 0.00
N GLU A 31 29.17 -15.76 -0.23
CA GLU A 31 29.60 -14.81 0.80
C GLU A 31 28.37 -14.06 1.34
N GLU A 32 27.95 -14.40 2.56
CA GLU A 32 26.85 -13.73 3.25
C GLU A 32 27.34 -12.44 3.93
N ALA A 33 26.45 -11.44 4.01
CA ALA A 33 26.71 -10.27 4.83
C ALA A 33 26.50 -10.59 6.31
N THR A 34 27.23 -9.91 7.18
CA THR A 34 27.11 -10.10 8.64
C THR A 34 26.31 -8.97 9.27
N ALA A 35 25.71 -9.21 10.44
CA ALA A 35 24.96 -8.19 11.16
C ALA A 35 25.83 -6.96 11.49
N SER A 36 27.11 -7.15 11.79
CA SER A 36 28.05 -6.06 12.05
C SER A 36 28.32 -5.16 10.84
N GLU A 37 28.06 -5.63 9.62
CA GLU A 37 28.25 -4.83 8.40
C GLU A 37 27.09 -3.87 8.12
N LEU A 38 25.96 -4.01 8.85
CA LEU A 38 24.84 -3.05 8.77
C LEU A 38 25.23 -1.67 9.30
N ASP A 39 26.18 -1.62 10.23
CA ASP A 39 26.67 -0.40 10.89
C ASP A 39 27.98 0.12 10.26
N GLN A 40 28.56 -0.61 9.30
CA GLN A 40 29.80 -0.24 8.63
C GLN A 40 29.52 0.50 7.33
N THR A 41 30.18 1.62 7.11
CA THR A 41 30.12 2.37 5.86
C THR A 41 31.36 2.17 5.01
N VAL A 42 31.20 2.24 3.70
CA VAL A 42 32.30 2.33 2.73
C VAL A 42 32.10 3.51 1.79
N THR A 43 33.21 4.06 1.31
CA THR A 43 33.20 5.18 0.37
C THR A 43 33.75 4.71 -0.98
N LEU A 44 33.00 4.99 -2.05
CA LEU A 44 33.37 4.62 -3.42
C LEU A 44 33.09 5.79 -4.37
N THR A 45 33.74 5.78 -5.52
CA THR A 45 33.56 6.80 -6.57
C THR A 45 32.76 6.22 -7.73
N ILE A 46 31.62 6.81 -8.08
CA ILE A 46 30.76 6.38 -9.19
C ILE A 46 30.64 7.51 -10.20
N ASP A 47 31.12 7.30 -11.43
CA ASP A 47 31.16 8.31 -12.49
C ASP A 47 31.81 9.65 -12.05
N GLY A 48 32.82 9.55 -11.19
CA GLY A 48 33.52 10.70 -10.58
C GLY A 48 32.84 11.30 -9.34
N ILE A 49 31.71 10.76 -8.90
CA ILE A 49 30.97 11.22 -7.72
C ILE A 49 31.34 10.33 -6.53
N GLU A 50 31.82 10.92 -5.45
CA GLU A 50 32.05 10.20 -4.20
C GLU A 50 30.74 9.92 -3.47
N VAL A 51 30.48 8.66 -3.13
CA VAL A 51 29.28 8.23 -2.40
C VAL A 51 29.67 7.36 -1.22
N THR A 52 29.05 7.62 -0.07
CA THR A 52 29.20 6.79 1.13
C THR A 52 27.93 5.99 1.36
N VAL A 53 28.07 4.67 1.46
CA VAL A 53 26.97 3.70 1.61
C VAL A 53 27.26 2.75 2.76
N GLN A 54 26.21 2.13 3.32
CA GLN A 54 26.43 1.01 4.23
C GLN A 54 26.99 -0.18 3.46
N LEU A 55 27.85 -0.95 4.09
CA LEU A 55 28.48 -2.14 3.51
C LEU A 55 27.47 -3.29 3.35
N ALA A 56 26.48 -3.36 4.26
CA ALA A 56 25.29 -4.19 4.15
C ALA A 56 24.03 -3.35 4.39
N VAL A 57 22.91 -3.81 3.83
CA VAL A 57 21.57 -3.27 4.09
C VAL A 57 20.64 -4.38 4.56
N PRO A 58 19.57 -4.07 5.31
CA PRO A 58 18.57 -5.07 5.66
C PRO A 58 17.95 -5.69 4.39
N THR A 59 17.79 -7.00 4.40
CA THR A 59 17.02 -7.70 3.37
C THR A 59 15.58 -7.27 3.50
N THR A 60 14.99 -6.81 2.41
CA THR A 60 13.58 -6.45 2.36
C THR A 60 12.82 -7.46 1.54
N ASP A 61 11.58 -7.73 1.94
CA ASP A 61 10.66 -8.46 1.10
C ASP A 61 10.23 -7.61 -0.10
N SER A 62 9.35 -8.22 -0.85
CA SER A 62 8.80 -7.72 -2.09
C SER A 62 7.95 -6.45 -1.94
N GLN A 63 7.62 -6.07 -0.71
CA GLN A 63 6.90 -4.85 -0.33
C GLN A 63 7.82 -3.83 0.36
N GLY A 64 9.14 -4.09 0.43
CA GLY A 64 10.10 -3.22 1.10
C GLY A 64 10.17 -3.43 2.62
N LYS A 65 9.48 -4.44 3.18
CA LYS A 65 9.50 -4.73 4.61
C LYS A 65 10.77 -5.48 4.97
N VAL A 66 11.48 -5.03 6.01
CA VAL A 66 12.67 -5.72 6.52
C VAL A 66 12.31 -7.13 6.97
N ILE A 67 12.97 -8.12 6.36
CA ILE A 67 12.88 -9.52 6.76
C ILE A 67 13.77 -9.70 7.98
N ARG A 68 13.19 -10.32 9.02
CA ARG A 68 13.86 -10.58 10.30
C ARG A 68 14.02 -12.08 10.51
N ASP A 69 15.07 -12.47 11.21
CA ASP A 69 15.32 -13.85 11.62
C ASP A 69 14.40 -14.28 12.78
N ALA A 70 14.57 -15.52 13.25
CA ALA A 70 13.76 -16.07 14.36
C ALA A 70 13.96 -15.33 15.69
N GLN A 71 15.03 -14.54 15.82
CA GLN A 71 15.37 -13.72 16.98
C GLN A 71 14.92 -12.25 16.80
N GLY A 72 14.21 -11.95 15.69
CA GLY A 72 13.72 -10.61 15.38
C GLY A 72 14.77 -9.65 14.83
N GLN A 73 16.00 -10.11 14.54
CA GLN A 73 17.05 -9.26 14.00
C GLN A 73 16.95 -9.14 12.47
N PRO A 74 17.26 -7.97 11.88
CA PRO A 74 17.26 -7.81 10.42
C PRO A 74 18.25 -8.76 9.74
N ILE A 75 17.81 -9.47 8.70
CA ILE A 75 18.70 -10.34 7.92
C ILE A 75 19.55 -9.46 6.99
N PRO A 76 20.88 -9.39 7.14
CA PRO A 76 21.72 -8.52 6.33
C PRO A 76 21.88 -9.06 4.89
N ARG A 77 21.90 -8.17 3.90
CA ARG A 77 22.37 -8.46 2.53
C ARG A 77 23.50 -7.50 2.15
N PRO A 78 24.46 -7.91 1.31
CA PRO A 78 25.52 -7.02 0.86
C PRO A 78 24.93 -5.86 0.02
N THR A 79 25.49 -4.68 0.20
CA THR A 79 25.22 -3.54 -0.67
C THR A 79 25.91 -3.75 -2.02
N THR A 80 25.15 -3.60 -3.10
CA THR A 80 25.66 -3.80 -4.46
C THR A 80 26.05 -2.48 -5.12
N ILE A 81 26.84 -2.54 -6.20
CA ILE A 81 27.16 -1.35 -7.00
C ILE A 81 25.87 -0.68 -7.52
N TYR A 82 24.85 -1.47 -7.88
CA TYR A 82 23.56 -0.92 -8.29
C TYR A 82 22.88 -0.13 -7.18
N ASP A 83 22.86 -0.66 -5.95
CA ASP A 83 22.30 0.06 -4.78
C ASP A 83 23.06 1.39 -4.55
N ALA A 84 24.38 1.35 -4.59
CA ALA A 84 25.22 2.54 -4.37
C ALA A 84 25.05 3.59 -5.48
N THR A 85 24.91 3.15 -6.73
CA THR A 85 24.62 4.02 -7.86
C THR A 85 23.24 4.64 -7.73
N THR A 86 22.23 3.87 -7.30
CA THR A 86 20.89 4.39 -7.06
C THR A 86 20.93 5.52 -6.03
N LYS A 87 21.67 5.34 -4.92
CA LYS A 87 21.87 6.39 -3.91
C LYS A 87 22.60 7.62 -4.46
N ALA A 88 23.65 7.43 -5.26
CA ALA A 88 24.44 8.53 -5.82
C ALA A 88 23.64 9.42 -6.78
N PHE A 89 22.63 8.84 -7.46
CA PHE A 89 21.85 9.54 -8.49
C PHE A 89 20.42 9.89 -8.05
N ALA A 90 20.03 9.62 -6.80
CA ALA A 90 18.68 9.87 -6.29
C ALA A 90 18.28 11.37 -6.14
N ASN A 91 19.23 12.31 -6.19
CA ASN A 91 19.00 13.72 -5.81
C ASN A 91 19.60 14.77 -6.80
N ARG A 92 19.77 14.47 -8.09
CA ARG A 92 20.34 15.45 -9.04
C ARG A 92 19.26 16.39 -9.61
N PRO A 93 19.32 17.72 -9.37
CA PRO A 93 18.57 18.68 -10.17
C PRO A 93 19.11 18.64 -11.60
N GLY A 94 18.23 18.57 -12.60
CA GLY A 94 18.63 18.66 -14.01
C GLY A 94 19.30 20.00 -14.34
N PRO A 95 20.20 20.07 -15.34
CA PRO A 95 20.80 21.34 -15.74
C PRO A 95 19.75 22.29 -16.31
N GLU A 96 19.72 23.55 -15.85
CA GLU A 96 18.91 24.62 -16.43
C GLU A 96 19.26 24.80 -17.90
N ARG A 97 18.30 24.57 -18.82
CA ARG A 97 18.48 24.90 -20.22
C ARG A 97 18.18 26.38 -20.44
N SER A 98 19.24 27.17 -20.68
CA SER A 98 19.12 28.45 -21.37
C SER A 98 18.53 28.24 -22.78
N GLY A 99 17.78 29.22 -23.27
CA GLY A 99 16.84 29.10 -24.39
C GLY A 99 17.39 28.57 -25.73
N GLN A 100 16.43 28.14 -26.56
CA GLN A 100 16.53 27.89 -28.00
C GLN A 100 17.38 26.70 -28.47
N ASP A 101 17.02 25.48 -28.09
CA ASP A 101 17.10 24.36 -29.05
C ASP A 101 16.06 23.27 -28.73
N ARG A 102 15.12 23.04 -29.65
CA ARG A 102 13.89 22.23 -29.44
C ARG A 102 13.83 20.98 -30.32
N THR A 103 14.97 20.44 -30.76
CA THR A 103 14.99 19.25 -31.61
C THR A 103 15.93 18.15 -31.07
N HIS A 104 15.35 16.97 -30.84
CA HIS A 104 15.98 15.63 -30.94
C HIS A 104 16.73 14.90 -29.80
N HIS A 105 16.66 15.30 -28.52
CA HIS A 105 16.93 14.34 -27.41
C HIS A 105 16.08 14.64 -26.17
N GLN A 106 15.03 13.83 -25.96
CA GLN A 106 14.24 13.77 -24.71
C GLN A 106 14.66 12.51 -23.94
N GLY A 107 15.78 12.58 -23.22
CA GLY A 107 16.06 11.65 -22.12
C GLY A 107 15.37 12.19 -20.87
N SER A 108 14.61 11.35 -20.17
CA SER A 108 14.02 11.69 -18.87
C SER A 108 15.11 12.17 -17.92
N HIS A 109 14.89 13.30 -17.25
CA HIS A 109 15.84 13.92 -16.32
C HIS A 109 16.14 13.09 -15.04
N ASN A 110 15.68 11.84 -14.95
CA ASN A 110 15.81 10.95 -13.79
C ASN A 110 16.17 9.49 -14.13
N GLU A 111 16.75 9.23 -15.32
CA GLU A 111 17.03 7.84 -15.74
C GLU A 111 18.32 7.27 -15.11
N HIS A 112 18.21 6.13 -14.42
CA HIS A 112 19.34 5.47 -13.76
C HIS A 112 20.48 5.17 -14.77
N PRO A 113 21.75 5.49 -14.47
CA PRO A 113 22.84 5.40 -15.44
C PRO A 113 23.19 3.95 -15.82
N ILE A 114 22.87 2.98 -14.97
CA ILE A 114 23.09 1.54 -15.26
C ILE A 114 21.78 0.90 -15.75
N PRO A 115 21.72 0.34 -16.97
CA PRO A 115 20.52 -0.33 -17.48
C PRO A 115 20.35 -1.72 -16.83
N THR A 116 19.10 -2.16 -16.64
CA THR A 116 18.80 -3.49 -16.07
C THR A 116 17.57 -4.13 -16.74
N LEU A 117 17.54 -5.47 -16.83
CA LEU A 117 16.38 -6.24 -17.30
C LEU A 117 15.91 -7.32 -16.33
N CYS A 118 16.82 -8.00 -15.61
CA CYS A 118 16.43 -9.03 -14.63
C CYS A 118 16.35 -8.50 -13.20
N HIS A 119 16.87 -7.30 -12.92
CA HIS A 119 16.88 -6.70 -11.58
C HIS A 119 15.75 -5.68 -11.43
N LYS A 120 15.15 -5.57 -10.24
CA LYS A 120 14.14 -4.57 -9.87
C LYS A 120 14.30 -4.32 -8.36
N GLU A 121 14.03 -3.12 -7.90
CA GLU A 121 14.31 -2.68 -6.51
C GLU A 121 13.72 -3.63 -5.44
N HIS A 122 12.51 -4.15 -5.67
CA HIS A 122 11.81 -5.04 -4.73
C HIS A 122 11.96 -6.54 -5.05
N LEU A 123 12.95 -6.92 -5.87
CA LEU A 123 13.22 -8.31 -6.20
C LEU A 123 14.67 -8.66 -5.86
N PRO A 124 14.92 -9.81 -5.19
CA PRO A 124 16.28 -10.28 -4.95
C PRO A 124 17.09 -10.31 -6.25
N PRO A 125 18.29 -9.71 -6.29
CA PRO A 125 19.10 -9.68 -7.50
C PRO A 125 19.66 -11.07 -7.83
N ILE A 126 19.62 -11.45 -9.10
CA ILE A 126 20.12 -12.75 -9.58
C ILE A 126 21.16 -12.65 -10.70
N GLY A 127 21.39 -11.44 -11.23
CA GLY A 127 22.46 -11.17 -12.21
C GLY A 127 22.39 -11.88 -13.55
N VAL A 128 21.27 -12.53 -13.92
CA VAL A 128 21.22 -13.44 -15.08
C VAL A 128 21.32 -12.74 -16.45
N CYS A 129 20.70 -11.57 -16.62
CA CYS A 129 20.66 -10.90 -17.94
C CYS A 129 21.97 -10.21 -18.33
N ARG A 130 22.87 -9.96 -17.37
CA ARG A 130 24.15 -9.23 -17.51
C ARG A 130 24.09 -7.82 -18.12
N VAL A 131 22.93 -7.27 -18.49
CA VAL A 131 22.80 -5.90 -19.05
C VAL A 131 23.36 -4.81 -18.12
N CYS A 132 23.39 -5.05 -16.82
CA CYS A 132 23.90 -4.12 -15.80
C CYS A 132 25.43 -4.08 -15.70
N MET A 133 26.16 -4.24 -16.80
CA MET A 133 27.62 -4.19 -16.79
C MET A 133 28.11 -2.80 -16.39
N VAL A 134 29.14 -2.78 -15.56
CA VAL A 134 29.94 -1.60 -15.21
C VAL A 134 31.40 -1.98 -15.18
N GLU A 135 32.29 -0.99 -15.31
CA GLU A 135 33.70 -1.20 -15.05
C GLU A 135 33.98 -0.82 -13.60
N ALA A 136 34.39 -1.79 -12.80
CA ALA A 136 34.79 -1.59 -11.41
C ALA A 136 36.31 -1.74 -11.29
N THR A 137 36.95 -0.74 -10.67
CA THR A 137 38.38 -0.72 -10.39
C THR A 137 38.58 -0.78 -8.88
N GLU A 138 39.31 -1.80 -8.44
CA GLU A 138 39.64 -2.01 -7.03
C GLU A 138 41.15 -1.85 -6.81
N MET A 139 41.52 -1.29 -5.66
CA MET A 139 42.92 -1.17 -5.28
C MET A 139 43.41 -2.49 -4.69
N SER A 140 44.37 -3.14 -5.34
CA SER A 140 45.03 -4.34 -4.83
C SER A 140 46.46 -4.05 -4.42
N ARG A 141 47.09 -4.97 -3.67
CA ARG A 141 48.52 -4.90 -3.33
C ARG A 141 49.46 -4.85 -4.55
N ARG A 142 48.98 -5.24 -5.74
CA ARG A 142 49.73 -5.23 -7.01
C ARG A 142 49.34 -4.07 -7.94
N GLY A 143 48.56 -3.11 -7.45
CA GLY A 143 48.06 -1.95 -8.21
C GLY A 143 46.55 -2.01 -8.49
N PRO A 144 46.00 -1.01 -9.20
CA PRO A 144 44.59 -0.95 -9.55
C PRO A 144 44.23 -2.06 -10.54
N ARG A 145 43.13 -2.77 -10.27
CA ARG A 145 42.61 -3.81 -11.15
C ARG A 145 41.20 -3.46 -11.60
N SER A 146 41.04 -3.20 -12.90
CA SER A 146 39.74 -2.94 -13.52
C SER A 146 39.16 -4.22 -14.12
N LYS A 147 37.87 -4.46 -13.89
CA LYS A 147 37.09 -5.56 -14.48
C LYS A 147 35.71 -5.08 -14.89
N LEU A 148 35.15 -5.70 -15.93
CA LEU A 148 33.73 -5.59 -16.24
C LEU A 148 32.95 -6.55 -15.34
N VAL A 149 32.03 -6.00 -14.55
CA VAL A 149 31.25 -6.75 -13.55
C VAL A 149 29.77 -6.39 -13.61
N PRO A 150 28.88 -7.33 -13.25
CA PRO A 150 27.43 -7.07 -13.15
C PRO A 150 27.10 -6.28 -11.87
N SER A 151 26.66 -5.02 -12.03
CA SER A 151 26.44 -4.12 -10.88
C SER A 151 25.40 -4.60 -9.86
N CYS A 152 24.38 -5.34 -10.30
CA CYS A 152 23.28 -5.77 -9.42
C CYS A 152 23.64 -6.88 -8.43
N ILE A 153 24.78 -7.55 -8.59
CA ILE A 153 25.26 -8.59 -7.66
C ILE A 153 26.68 -8.33 -7.16
N GLN A 154 27.40 -7.38 -7.77
CA GLN A 154 28.73 -7.01 -7.33
C GLN A 154 28.65 -6.21 -6.04
N ARG A 155 29.24 -6.74 -4.97
CA ARG A 155 29.39 -6.08 -3.68
C ARG A 155 30.31 -4.86 -3.80
N VAL A 156 29.98 -3.79 -3.08
CA VAL A 156 30.85 -2.61 -2.97
C VAL A 156 32.01 -2.83 -2.01
N THR A 157 33.16 -2.23 -2.31
CA THR A 157 34.34 -2.22 -1.44
C THR A 157 34.83 -0.80 -1.24
N ASP A 158 35.54 -0.56 -0.15
CA ASP A 158 36.08 0.77 0.14
C ASP A 158 37.13 1.19 -0.89
N GLY A 159 37.04 2.45 -1.35
CA GLY A 159 37.90 3.00 -2.40
C GLY A 159 37.63 2.47 -3.81
N MET A 160 36.55 1.70 -4.03
CA MET A 160 36.17 1.21 -5.36
C MET A 160 35.86 2.38 -6.32
N ILE A 161 36.32 2.30 -7.57
CA ILE A 161 35.97 3.26 -8.62
C ILE A 161 35.10 2.56 -9.66
N VAL A 162 33.89 3.07 -9.89
CA VAL A 162 32.90 2.51 -10.81
C VAL A 162 32.62 3.49 -11.94
N ASN A 163 32.71 2.99 -13.18
CA ASN A 163 32.31 3.72 -14.38
C ASN A 163 31.12 3.03 -15.05
N THR A 164 30.08 3.81 -15.35
CA THR A 164 28.86 3.36 -16.05
C THR A 164 28.92 3.69 -17.54
N VAL A 165 27.88 3.31 -18.30
CA VAL A 165 27.72 3.69 -19.72
C VAL A 165 27.56 5.21 -19.95
N ALA A 166 27.31 5.97 -18.87
CA ALA A 166 27.12 7.41 -18.87
C ALA A 166 28.28 8.18 -18.22
N SER A 167 29.35 7.48 -17.79
CA SER A 167 30.49 8.13 -17.13
C SER A 167 31.12 9.19 -18.04
N GLN A 168 31.17 10.43 -17.53
CA GLN A 168 31.94 11.52 -18.15
C GLN A 168 33.34 11.63 -17.55
N ALA A 169 33.55 11.07 -16.35
CA ALA A 169 34.83 11.10 -15.65
C ALA A 169 35.90 10.24 -16.33
N ASP A 170 35.50 9.11 -16.92
CA ASP A 170 36.37 8.26 -17.75
C ASP A 170 35.64 7.81 -19.03
N PRO A 171 35.76 8.56 -20.12
CA PRO A 171 35.12 8.22 -21.40
C PRO A 171 35.63 6.90 -22.00
N ALA A 172 36.87 6.50 -21.70
CA ALA A 172 37.43 5.25 -22.23
C ALA A 172 36.84 4.04 -21.51
N ALA A 173 36.67 4.11 -20.19
CA ALA A 173 35.91 3.13 -19.42
C ALA A 173 34.45 3.07 -19.86
N ALA A 174 33.79 4.23 -20.00
CA ALA A 174 32.41 4.31 -20.49
C ALA A 174 32.24 3.64 -21.87
N ALA A 175 33.20 3.81 -22.78
CA ALA A 175 33.19 3.17 -24.09
C ALA A 175 33.30 1.63 -23.99
N ARG A 176 34.17 1.10 -23.12
CA ARG A 176 34.29 -0.34 -22.87
C ARG A 176 33.01 -0.92 -22.27
N VAL A 177 32.43 -0.24 -21.28
CA VAL A 177 31.16 -0.64 -20.66
C VAL A 177 30.03 -0.62 -21.70
N ARG A 178 29.92 0.46 -22.49
CA ARG A 178 28.93 0.59 -23.56
C ARG A 178 29.08 -0.53 -24.59
N GLN A 179 30.31 -0.84 -25.03
CA GLN A 179 30.56 -1.93 -25.97
C GLN A 179 30.10 -3.29 -25.43
N ALA A 180 30.44 -3.60 -24.17
CA ALA A 180 30.03 -4.85 -23.53
C ALA A 180 28.49 -4.95 -23.38
N THR A 181 27.86 -3.89 -22.87
CA THR A 181 26.41 -3.82 -22.70
C THR A 181 25.69 -3.91 -24.04
N SER A 182 26.13 -3.18 -25.07
CA SER A 182 25.55 -3.26 -26.42
C SER A 182 25.66 -4.66 -27.02
N THR A 183 26.80 -5.35 -26.83
CA THR A 183 26.98 -6.72 -27.31
C THR A 183 25.96 -7.67 -26.67
N ILE A 184 25.74 -7.56 -25.35
CA ILE A 184 24.76 -8.38 -24.62
C ILE A 184 23.34 -8.08 -25.10
N VAL A 185 22.99 -6.80 -25.23
CA VAL A 185 21.65 -6.38 -25.69
C VAL A 185 21.40 -6.85 -27.12
N GLU A 186 22.38 -6.78 -28.02
CA GLU A 186 22.26 -7.29 -29.38
C GLU A 186 22.07 -8.81 -29.42
N LEU A 187 22.76 -9.58 -28.58
CA LEU A 187 22.54 -11.04 -28.47
C LEU A 187 21.12 -11.36 -27.98
N LEU A 188 20.64 -10.65 -26.95
CA LEU A 188 19.27 -10.81 -26.47
C LEU A 188 18.24 -10.43 -27.56
N MET A 189 18.51 -9.36 -28.31
CA MET A 189 17.65 -8.93 -29.41
C MET A 189 17.64 -9.92 -30.57
N ALA A 190 18.75 -10.61 -30.85
CA ALA A 190 18.80 -11.62 -31.91
C ALA A 190 17.82 -12.78 -31.63
N ASP A 191 17.73 -13.20 -30.36
CA ASP A 191 16.97 -14.40 -29.98
C ASP A 191 15.56 -14.10 -29.46
N HIS A 192 15.32 -12.90 -28.94
CA HIS A 192 14.12 -12.60 -28.14
C HIS A 192 13.42 -11.29 -28.50
N ALA A 193 13.91 -10.56 -29.52
CA ALA A 193 13.18 -9.39 -29.97
C ALA A 193 11.90 -9.79 -30.69
N PRO A 194 10.81 -9.00 -30.55
CA PRO A 194 9.58 -9.23 -31.31
C PRO A 194 9.86 -9.14 -32.82
N ALA A 195 9.03 -9.81 -33.63
CA ALA A 195 9.21 -9.80 -35.10
C ALA A 195 9.14 -8.38 -35.70
N ASP A 196 8.42 -7.47 -35.03
CA ASP A 196 8.01 -6.16 -35.56
C ASP A 196 8.81 -4.98 -34.96
N VAL A 197 10.04 -5.20 -34.49
CA VAL A 197 10.92 -4.17 -33.85
C VAL A 197 11.03 -2.87 -34.64
N ARG A 198 10.79 -2.90 -35.96
CA ARG A 198 10.88 -1.75 -36.86
C ARG A 198 9.65 -0.82 -36.84
N ASP A 199 8.47 -1.29 -36.45
CA ASP A 199 7.22 -0.51 -36.47
C ASP A 199 6.74 -0.06 -35.07
N SER A 200 7.33 -0.62 -34.01
CA SER A 200 7.03 -0.18 -32.64
C SER A 200 7.79 1.11 -32.31
N ASN A 201 7.09 2.21 -32.04
CA ASN A 201 7.71 3.41 -31.47
C ASN A 201 8.38 3.05 -30.12
N PRO A 202 9.73 3.12 -29.99
CA PRO A 202 10.44 2.70 -28.78
C PRO A 202 9.97 3.44 -27.53
N LYS A 203 9.47 4.67 -27.70
CA LYS A 203 8.97 5.54 -26.63
C LYS A 203 7.63 5.11 -26.05
N THR A 204 6.90 4.21 -26.72
CA THR A 204 5.58 3.71 -26.28
C THR A 204 5.54 2.20 -26.06
N SER A 205 6.68 1.53 -26.25
CA SER A 205 6.81 0.08 -26.13
C SER A 205 6.78 -0.34 -24.66
N SER A 206 5.98 -1.36 -24.34
CA SER A 206 5.96 -2.04 -23.04
C SER A 206 7.20 -2.95 -22.83
N ASN A 207 8.08 -3.04 -23.82
CA ASN A 207 9.24 -3.92 -23.84
C ASN A 207 10.51 -3.15 -23.43
N GLU A 208 11.00 -3.42 -22.21
CA GLU A 208 12.20 -2.80 -21.63
C GLU A 208 13.47 -3.14 -22.41
N LEU A 209 13.55 -4.32 -23.05
CA LEU A 209 14.71 -4.70 -23.89
C LEU A 209 14.84 -3.77 -25.10
N VAL A 210 13.72 -3.46 -25.76
CA VAL A 210 13.69 -2.52 -26.89
C VAL A 210 14.02 -1.09 -26.43
N ALA A 211 13.51 -0.67 -25.27
CA ALA A 211 13.82 0.64 -24.70
C ALA A 211 15.32 0.79 -24.38
N ILE A 212 15.96 -0.25 -23.84
CA ILE A 212 17.41 -0.24 -23.58
C ILE A 212 18.20 -0.25 -24.89
N ALA A 213 17.74 -0.99 -25.92
CA ALA A 213 18.37 -0.98 -27.24
C ALA A 213 18.36 0.44 -27.83
N ASP A 214 17.22 1.13 -27.79
CA ASP A 214 17.08 2.52 -28.24
C ASP A 214 18.01 3.47 -27.47
N ARG A 215 18.05 3.34 -26.12
CA ARG A 215 18.96 4.12 -25.26
C ARG A 215 20.44 3.95 -25.64
N LEU A 216 20.82 2.77 -26.12
CA LEU A 216 22.19 2.47 -26.56
C LEU A 216 22.45 2.81 -28.03
N GLY A 217 21.43 3.23 -28.79
CA GLY A 217 21.52 3.51 -30.22
C GLY A 217 21.53 2.25 -31.10
N ILE A 218 20.95 1.15 -30.63
CA ILE A 218 20.93 -0.15 -31.32
C ILE A 218 19.62 -0.28 -32.11
N VAL A 219 19.71 -0.20 -33.45
CA VAL A 219 18.56 -0.32 -34.36
C VAL A 219 18.23 -1.79 -34.69
N GLY A 220 19.20 -2.69 -34.54
CA GLY A 220 19.05 -4.11 -34.78
C GLY A 220 20.28 -4.88 -34.32
N SER A 221 20.15 -6.21 -34.20
CA SER A 221 21.28 -7.06 -33.83
C SER A 221 22.18 -7.35 -35.02
N ARG A 222 23.50 -7.31 -34.81
CA ARG A 222 24.49 -7.81 -35.77
C ARG A 222 24.59 -9.35 -35.80
N PHE A 223 23.98 -10.03 -34.83
CA PHE A 223 24.03 -11.49 -34.69
C PHE A 223 22.84 -12.13 -35.42
N ALA A 224 23.06 -13.35 -35.93
CA ALA A 224 21.98 -14.12 -36.55
C ALA A 224 20.98 -14.61 -35.47
N PRO A 225 19.67 -14.58 -35.74
CA PRO A 225 18.67 -15.06 -34.80
C PRO A 225 18.78 -16.57 -34.60
N ALA A 226 18.47 -17.05 -33.39
CA ALA A 226 18.32 -18.47 -33.14
C ALA A 226 17.30 -19.12 -34.09
N THR A 227 17.62 -20.33 -34.56
CA THR A 227 16.74 -21.14 -35.42
C THR A 227 15.67 -21.92 -34.63
N ILE A 228 15.74 -21.88 -33.30
CA ILE A 228 14.90 -22.65 -32.40
C ILE A 228 13.63 -21.85 -32.10
N LYS A 229 12.49 -22.35 -32.57
CA LYS A 229 11.17 -21.81 -32.22
C LYS A 229 10.69 -22.41 -30.90
N ARG A 230 10.27 -21.56 -29.99
CA ARG A 230 9.69 -21.93 -28.69
C ARG A 230 8.16 -21.88 -28.80
N THR A 231 7.47 -22.47 -27.82
CA THR A 231 6.01 -22.59 -27.87
C THR A 231 5.32 -21.31 -27.40
N GLN A 232 4.18 -21.00 -28.01
CA GLN A 232 3.24 -20.00 -27.51
C GLN A 232 2.10 -20.68 -26.76
N ASP A 233 1.58 -20.01 -25.74
CA ASP A 233 0.44 -20.46 -24.97
C ASP A 233 -0.60 -19.32 -24.84
N LEU A 234 -1.75 -19.54 -25.47
CA LEU A 234 -2.90 -18.63 -25.50
C LEU A 234 -4.08 -19.19 -24.72
N SER A 235 -3.87 -20.22 -23.88
CA SER A 235 -4.95 -20.91 -23.16
C SER A 235 -5.61 -20.07 -22.07
N SER A 236 -4.90 -19.09 -21.51
CA SER A 236 -5.44 -18.17 -20.51
C SER A 236 -6.23 -17.03 -21.18
N LYS A 237 -7.40 -16.72 -20.61
CA LYS A 237 -8.25 -15.59 -21.06
C LYS A 237 -7.64 -14.22 -20.72
N THR A 238 -6.67 -14.17 -19.83
CA THR A 238 -6.13 -12.92 -19.29
C THR A 238 -4.72 -12.63 -19.80
N ILE A 239 -3.88 -13.66 -19.88
CA ILE A 239 -2.44 -13.50 -20.16
C ILE A 239 -2.08 -14.41 -21.34
N GLN A 240 -1.39 -13.85 -22.32
CA GLN A 240 -0.74 -14.60 -23.39
C GLN A 240 0.73 -14.83 -23.05
N VAL A 241 1.25 -16.00 -23.42
CA VAL A 241 2.64 -16.39 -23.16
C VAL A 241 3.33 -16.65 -24.49
N ASN A 242 4.37 -15.86 -24.79
CA ASN A 242 5.24 -16.05 -25.93
C ASN A 242 6.65 -16.42 -25.46
N ARG A 243 7.00 -17.71 -25.48
CA ARG A 243 8.31 -18.15 -24.98
C ARG A 243 9.46 -17.71 -25.89
N ASP A 244 9.21 -17.33 -27.15
CA ASP A 244 10.25 -16.80 -28.05
C ASP A 244 10.87 -15.51 -27.52
N GLU A 245 10.06 -14.65 -26.90
CA GLU A 245 10.51 -13.36 -26.34
C GLU A 245 11.07 -13.49 -24.92
N CYS A 246 11.13 -14.70 -24.35
CA CYS A 246 11.55 -14.91 -22.97
C CYS A 246 13.06 -14.96 -22.84
N ILE A 247 13.64 -13.91 -22.26
CA ILE A 247 15.09 -13.84 -21.93
C ILE A 247 15.48 -14.63 -20.66
N MET A 248 14.59 -15.50 -20.15
CA MET A 248 14.80 -16.29 -18.92
C MET A 248 15.24 -15.46 -17.70
N CYS A 249 14.72 -14.24 -17.57
CA CYS A 249 15.11 -13.31 -16.49
C CYS A 249 14.54 -13.67 -15.12
N GLY A 250 13.61 -14.62 -15.03
CA GLY A 250 12.99 -15.06 -13.78
C GLY A 250 12.19 -13.99 -13.02
N ARG A 251 11.92 -12.80 -13.61
CA ARG A 251 11.08 -11.77 -12.95
C ARG A 251 9.64 -12.26 -12.78
N CYS A 252 9.08 -12.96 -13.77
CA CYS A 252 7.73 -13.54 -13.68
C CYS A 252 7.61 -14.58 -12.55
N ARG A 253 8.61 -15.45 -12.40
CA ARG A 253 8.69 -16.44 -11.31
C ARG A 253 8.75 -15.77 -9.94
N ARG A 254 9.69 -14.85 -9.74
CA ARG A 254 9.81 -14.12 -8.46
C ARG A 254 8.55 -13.28 -8.17
N GLY A 255 7.90 -12.76 -9.20
CA GLY A 255 6.60 -12.09 -9.06
C GLY A 255 5.45 -13.03 -8.66
N CYS A 256 5.41 -14.24 -9.20
CA CYS A 256 4.38 -15.21 -8.85
C CYS A 256 4.60 -15.81 -7.45
N ASN A 257 5.84 -16.18 -7.15
CA ASN A 257 6.19 -16.99 -6.00
C ASN A 257 6.57 -16.11 -4.80
N ASP A 258 7.43 -15.12 -5.00
CA ASP A 258 7.97 -14.32 -3.89
C ASP A 258 7.04 -13.14 -3.56
N LEU A 259 6.54 -12.42 -4.59
CA LEU A 259 5.63 -11.27 -4.42
C LEU A 259 4.20 -11.71 -4.08
N LYS A 260 3.62 -12.64 -4.85
CA LYS A 260 2.20 -13.02 -4.73
C LYS A 260 1.97 -14.33 -3.98
N ARG A 261 3.00 -15.14 -3.73
CA ARG A 261 2.90 -16.45 -3.04
C ARG A 261 1.88 -17.40 -3.66
N ASN A 262 1.79 -17.41 -4.99
CA ASN A 262 0.94 -18.36 -5.71
C ASN A 262 1.70 -19.64 -6.08
N ASP A 263 3.03 -19.59 -6.19
CA ASP A 263 3.93 -20.73 -6.49
C ASP A 263 3.60 -21.51 -7.78
N VAL A 264 3.08 -20.81 -8.80
CA VAL A 264 2.62 -21.43 -10.07
C VAL A 264 3.74 -21.53 -11.11
N ILE A 265 4.68 -20.58 -11.13
CA ILE A 265 5.65 -20.45 -12.23
C ILE A 265 6.98 -21.12 -11.85
N GLY A 266 7.45 -22.02 -12.71
CA GLY A 266 8.74 -22.71 -12.63
C GLY A 266 9.58 -22.56 -13.91
N ILE A 267 10.72 -23.24 -13.93
CA ILE A 267 11.56 -23.42 -15.13
C ILE A 267 11.60 -24.92 -15.44
N ALA A 268 11.26 -25.30 -16.66
CA ALA A 268 11.36 -26.66 -17.17
C ALA A 268 12.36 -26.75 -18.33
N GLY A 269 12.80 -27.96 -18.65
CA GLY A 269 13.75 -28.24 -19.75
C GLY A 269 15.22 -28.04 -19.38
N LYS A 270 16.11 -28.25 -20.36
CA LYS A 270 17.57 -28.10 -20.23
C LYS A 270 18.16 -27.50 -21.50
N GLY A 271 19.25 -26.74 -21.38
CA GLY A 271 19.90 -26.13 -22.53
C GLY A 271 18.94 -25.23 -23.31
N TYR A 272 18.85 -25.41 -24.62
CA TYR A 272 17.94 -24.64 -25.47
C TYR A 272 16.45 -24.94 -25.25
N ASP A 273 16.13 -26.09 -24.63
CA ASP A 273 14.75 -26.44 -24.29
C ASP A 273 14.29 -25.77 -22.98
N SER A 274 15.14 -24.97 -22.31
CA SER A 274 14.77 -24.32 -21.05
C SER A 274 13.69 -23.26 -21.29
N HIS A 275 12.61 -23.31 -20.53
CA HIS A 275 11.50 -22.36 -20.64
C HIS A 275 10.73 -22.19 -19.34
N ILE A 276 9.91 -21.14 -19.27
CA ILE A 276 8.98 -20.94 -18.14
C ILE A 276 7.80 -21.92 -18.23
N ALA A 277 7.55 -22.62 -17.13
CA ALA A 277 6.49 -23.63 -17.00
C ALA A 277 5.48 -23.22 -15.93
N PHE A 278 4.24 -23.71 -16.04
CA PHE A 278 3.17 -23.49 -15.06
C PHE A 278 2.80 -24.82 -14.41
N ASP A 279 2.74 -24.88 -13.08
CA ASP A 279 2.59 -26.13 -12.32
C ASP A 279 3.53 -27.24 -12.83
N LEU A 280 2.96 -28.27 -13.48
CA LEU A 280 3.68 -29.40 -14.09
C LEU A 280 3.86 -29.22 -15.61
N ASP A 281 4.22 -28.00 -16.03
CA ASP A 281 4.27 -27.55 -17.43
C ASP A 281 2.91 -27.66 -18.16
N ASP A 282 1.83 -27.44 -17.42
CA ASP A 282 0.50 -27.30 -17.98
C ASP A 282 0.38 -25.96 -18.74
N PRO A 283 -0.50 -25.86 -19.76
CA PRO A 283 -0.89 -24.57 -20.30
C PRO A 283 -1.43 -23.67 -19.18
N MET A 284 -1.09 -22.38 -19.18
CA MET A 284 -1.42 -21.43 -18.11
C MET A 284 -2.92 -21.44 -17.78
N GLY A 285 -3.80 -21.46 -18.79
CA GLY A 285 -5.25 -21.49 -18.58
C GLY A 285 -5.79 -22.78 -17.94
N LYS A 286 -4.96 -23.83 -17.84
CA LYS A 286 -5.26 -25.10 -17.16
C LYS A 286 -4.50 -25.29 -15.84
N SER A 287 -3.53 -24.41 -15.56
CA SER A 287 -2.79 -24.39 -14.30
C SER A 287 -3.61 -23.82 -13.14
N SER A 288 -3.03 -23.82 -11.94
CA SER A 288 -3.49 -23.20 -10.70
C SER A 288 -3.43 -21.66 -10.72
N CYS A 289 -3.01 -21.05 -11.84
CA CYS A 289 -2.93 -19.61 -12.02
C CYS A 289 -4.26 -18.91 -11.72
N VAL A 290 -4.20 -17.94 -10.80
CA VAL A 290 -5.35 -17.10 -10.40
C VAL A 290 -5.50 -15.82 -11.25
N SER A 291 -4.74 -15.69 -12.34
CA SER A 291 -4.75 -14.53 -13.26
C SER A 291 -4.54 -13.17 -12.59
N CYS A 292 -3.72 -13.10 -11.52
CA CYS A 292 -3.44 -11.85 -10.79
C CYS A 292 -2.59 -10.81 -11.58
N GLY A 293 -2.05 -11.18 -12.74
CA GLY A 293 -1.33 -10.25 -13.64
C GLY A 293 0.11 -9.89 -13.26
N GLU A 294 0.58 -10.20 -12.05
CA GLU A 294 1.93 -9.81 -11.59
C GLU A 294 3.05 -10.30 -12.52
N CYS A 295 2.93 -11.52 -13.03
CA CYS A 295 3.93 -12.10 -13.93
C CYS A 295 4.04 -11.35 -15.27
N ALA A 296 2.93 -10.82 -15.78
CA ALA A 296 2.91 -10.00 -17.00
C ALA A 296 3.44 -8.59 -16.72
N ILE A 297 3.03 -7.98 -15.59
CA ILE A 297 3.51 -6.65 -15.15
C ILE A 297 5.03 -6.63 -14.93
N SER A 298 5.58 -7.71 -14.37
CA SER A 298 7.00 -7.83 -14.08
C SER A 298 7.84 -8.33 -15.27
N CYS A 299 7.21 -8.75 -16.37
CA CYS A 299 7.91 -9.25 -17.56
C CYS A 299 8.55 -8.08 -18.34
N PRO A 300 9.90 -8.05 -18.49
CA PRO A 300 10.61 -6.95 -19.16
C PRO A 300 10.51 -7.00 -20.70
N THR A 301 10.05 -8.12 -21.26
CA THR A 301 9.85 -8.30 -22.72
C THR A 301 8.38 -8.55 -23.04
N GLY A 302 8.02 -8.94 -24.27
CA GLY A 302 6.67 -9.40 -24.63
C GLY A 302 6.38 -10.86 -24.29
N ALA A 303 7.22 -11.53 -23.49
CA ALA A 303 7.03 -12.95 -23.19
C ALA A 303 5.76 -13.27 -22.39
N LEU A 304 5.32 -12.34 -21.54
CA LEU A 304 4.02 -12.39 -20.88
C LEU A 304 3.33 -11.04 -21.05
N GLU A 305 2.17 -11.05 -21.70
CA GLU A 305 1.36 -9.87 -21.98
C GLU A 305 -0.11 -10.12 -21.66
N PHE A 306 -0.86 -9.05 -21.42
CA PHE A 306 -2.31 -9.16 -21.26
C PHE A 306 -2.95 -9.38 -22.63
N GLN A 307 -3.93 -10.28 -22.68
CA GLN A 307 -4.74 -10.51 -23.86
C GLN A 307 -5.45 -9.20 -24.25
N PRO A 308 -5.43 -8.78 -25.53
CA PRO A 308 -6.18 -7.60 -25.97
C PRO A 308 -7.66 -7.68 -25.63
N SER A 309 -8.26 -8.87 -25.80
CA SER A 309 -9.66 -9.13 -25.44
C SER A 309 -9.97 -8.94 -23.95
N PHE A 310 -9.02 -9.22 -23.06
CA PHE A 310 -9.17 -8.95 -21.62
C PHE A 310 -9.24 -7.45 -21.35
N ILE A 311 -8.33 -6.67 -21.96
CA ILE A 311 -8.29 -5.21 -21.81
C ILE A 311 -9.59 -4.58 -22.34
N GLU A 312 -10.03 -5.00 -23.54
CA GLU A 312 -11.28 -4.53 -24.14
C GLU A 312 -12.50 -4.83 -23.27
N THR A 313 -12.55 -6.02 -22.67
CA THR A 313 -13.65 -6.43 -21.77
C THR A 313 -13.70 -5.58 -20.51
N GLN A 314 -12.55 -5.24 -19.92
CA GLN A 314 -12.48 -4.37 -18.74
C GLN A 314 -12.97 -2.95 -19.05
N ILE A 315 -12.53 -2.39 -20.18
CA ILE A 315 -12.96 -1.06 -20.63
C ILE A 315 -14.46 -1.04 -20.85
N LYS A 316 -14.99 -1.99 -21.63
CA LYS A 316 -16.42 -2.08 -21.93
C LYS A 316 -17.28 -2.19 -20.66
N ARG A 317 -16.86 -3.00 -19.69
CA ARG A 317 -17.56 -3.13 -18.41
C ARG A 317 -17.68 -1.78 -17.69
N LEU A 318 -16.59 -1.01 -17.64
CA LEU A 318 -16.62 0.30 -16.99
C LEU A 318 -17.46 1.31 -17.78
N GLU A 319 -17.45 1.25 -19.12
CA GLU A 319 -18.36 2.08 -19.93
C GLU A 319 -19.82 1.81 -19.59
N ASP A 320 -20.18 0.55 -19.37
CA ASP A 320 -21.52 0.16 -18.99
C ASP A 320 -21.85 0.62 -17.55
N GLU A 321 -20.93 0.48 -16.59
CA GLU A 321 -21.06 1.00 -15.22
C GLU A 321 -21.22 2.55 -15.18
N LEU A 322 -20.49 3.29 -16.03
CA LEU A 322 -20.60 4.75 -16.12
C LEU A 322 -21.97 5.17 -16.69
N LYS A 323 -22.48 4.45 -17.70
CA LYS A 323 -23.82 4.68 -18.27
C LYS A 323 -24.92 4.40 -17.26
N GLU A 324 -24.83 3.29 -16.53
CA GLU A 324 -25.81 2.93 -15.49
C GLU A 324 -25.88 3.97 -14.37
N ASN A 325 -24.72 4.50 -13.96
CA ASN A 325 -24.63 5.52 -12.91
C ASN A 325 -24.90 6.95 -13.41
N ASN A 326 -25.21 7.12 -14.71
CA ASN A 326 -25.42 8.42 -15.35
C ASN A 326 -24.26 9.40 -15.08
N SER A 327 -23.03 8.87 -15.05
CA SER A 327 -21.79 9.60 -14.79
C SER A 327 -21.21 10.14 -16.11
N ASP A 328 -20.74 11.38 -16.10
CA ASP A 328 -20.18 12.10 -17.25
C ASP A 328 -18.67 11.88 -17.46
N GLY A 329 -18.10 10.90 -16.76
CA GLY A 329 -16.68 10.59 -16.80
C GLY A 329 -16.21 9.92 -18.10
N THR A 330 -14.98 10.21 -18.50
CA THR A 330 -14.30 9.57 -19.64
C THR A 330 -13.20 8.63 -19.14
N ILE A 331 -13.16 7.40 -19.63
CA ILE A 331 -12.14 6.42 -19.25
C ILE A 331 -10.78 6.88 -19.78
N VAL A 332 -9.76 6.87 -18.92
CA VAL A 332 -8.40 7.25 -19.32
C VAL A 332 -7.57 6.01 -19.59
N THR A 333 -7.10 5.87 -20.83
CA THR A 333 -6.30 4.71 -21.27
C THR A 333 -4.90 4.70 -20.64
N ALA A 334 -4.24 3.54 -20.64
CA ALA A 334 -2.86 3.41 -20.18
C ALA A 334 -1.90 4.33 -20.97
N GLU A 335 -2.11 4.48 -22.27
CA GLU A 335 -1.37 5.39 -23.15
C GLU A 335 -1.54 6.84 -22.72
N GLU A 336 -2.75 7.27 -22.36
CA GLU A 336 -2.99 8.61 -21.84
C GLU A 336 -2.39 8.82 -20.45
N LEU A 337 -2.56 7.85 -19.54
CA LEU A 337 -2.01 7.90 -18.18
C LEU A 337 -0.49 8.09 -18.21
N SER A 338 0.20 7.40 -19.11
CA SER A 338 1.67 7.51 -19.24
C SER A 338 2.19 8.90 -19.61
N ARG A 339 1.33 9.81 -20.08
CA ARG A 339 1.69 11.20 -20.44
C ARG A 339 1.68 12.14 -19.24
N TYR A 340 0.99 11.76 -18.16
CA TYR A 340 0.96 12.55 -16.94
C TYR A 340 2.23 12.31 -16.14
N SER A 341 2.89 13.39 -15.70
CA SER A 341 4.13 13.32 -14.91
C SER A 341 3.98 12.50 -13.64
N LEU A 342 2.80 12.54 -13.01
CA LEU A 342 2.50 11.78 -11.79
C LEU A 342 2.57 10.26 -11.99
N PHE A 343 2.28 9.78 -13.21
CA PHE A 343 2.31 8.36 -13.57
C PHE A 343 3.62 7.97 -14.28
N ALA A 344 4.55 8.90 -14.42
CA ALA A 344 5.86 8.62 -15.01
C ALA A 344 6.59 7.56 -14.18
N GLY A 345 7.09 6.52 -14.83
CA GLY A 345 7.78 5.41 -14.17
C GLY A 345 6.87 4.28 -13.68
N ILE A 346 5.54 4.41 -13.79
CA ILE A 346 4.63 3.26 -13.56
C ILE A 346 4.67 2.34 -14.79
N PRO A 347 4.83 1.02 -14.63
CA PRO A 347 4.87 0.09 -15.76
C PRO A 347 3.59 0.20 -16.60
N LYS A 348 3.73 0.37 -17.92
CA LYS A 348 2.59 0.43 -18.85
C LYS A 348 1.65 -0.77 -18.70
N LYS A 349 2.20 -1.97 -18.53
CA LYS A 349 1.43 -3.20 -18.30
C LYS A 349 0.62 -3.15 -17.01
N PHE A 350 1.11 -2.49 -15.95
CA PHE A 350 0.31 -2.25 -14.75
C PHE A 350 -0.88 -1.35 -15.06
N LEU A 351 -0.68 -0.27 -15.81
CA LEU A 351 -1.77 0.62 -16.22
C LEU A 351 -2.77 -0.09 -17.13
N GLN A 352 -2.33 -0.98 -18.02
CA GLN A 352 -3.21 -1.80 -18.87
C GLN A 352 -4.05 -2.79 -18.04
N PHE A 353 -3.43 -3.48 -17.08
CA PHE A 353 -4.15 -4.38 -16.17
C PHE A 353 -5.25 -3.65 -15.39
N ASN A 354 -4.99 -2.39 -15.07
CA ASN A 354 -5.89 -1.52 -14.34
C ASN A 354 -6.55 -0.47 -15.26
N GLY A 355 -6.70 -0.75 -16.56
CA GLY A 355 -7.15 0.23 -17.56
C GLY A 355 -8.55 0.82 -17.31
N ALA A 356 -9.35 0.14 -16.47
CA ALA A 356 -10.66 0.57 -15.99
C ALA A 356 -10.62 1.13 -14.54
N ALA A 357 -9.48 1.64 -14.10
CA ALA A 357 -9.30 2.15 -12.73
C ALA A 357 -9.17 3.67 -12.65
N VAL A 358 -9.18 4.37 -13.79
CA VAL A 358 -9.09 5.84 -13.85
C VAL A 358 -10.15 6.44 -14.77
N VAL A 359 -10.91 7.37 -14.22
CA VAL A 359 -11.96 8.11 -14.94
C VAL A 359 -11.65 9.60 -14.86
N ARG A 360 -11.55 10.28 -15.99
CA ARG A 360 -11.42 11.74 -16.08
C ARG A 360 -12.80 12.37 -15.95
N ARG A 361 -12.95 13.30 -15.01
CA ARG A 361 -14.19 14.06 -14.76
C ARG A 361 -13.93 15.55 -14.95
N THR A 362 -14.90 16.22 -15.53
CA THR A 362 -14.88 17.67 -15.76
C THR A 362 -16.00 18.31 -14.97
N LEU A 363 -15.66 19.20 -14.04
CA LEU A 363 -16.63 19.88 -13.18
C LEU A 363 -16.77 21.34 -13.59
N GLN A 364 -18.02 21.80 -13.65
CA GLN A 364 -18.37 23.22 -13.78
C GLN A 364 -18.38 23.89 -12.40
N PRO A 365 -18.18 25.22 -12.33
CA PRO A 365 -18.31 25.97 -11.08
C PRO A 365 -19.63 25.66 -10.35
N GLY A 366 -19.53 25.39 -9.04
CA GLY A 366 -20.64 25.04 -8.17
C GLY A 366 -21.00 23.55 -8.14
N GLN A 367 -20.38 22.69 -8.95
CA GLN A 367 -20.59 21.25 -8.88
C GLN A 367 -19.77 20.60 -7.75
N THR A 368 -20.40 19.66 -7.04
CA THR A 368 -19.80 18.93 -5.94
C THR A 368 -19.00 17.73 -6.45
N LEU A 369 -17.75 17.63 -6.02
CA LEU A 369 -16.87 16.50 -6.33
C LEU A 369 -17.17 15.30 -5.42
N CYS A 370 -17.29 15.55 -4.12
CA CYS A 370 -17.73 14.57 -3.12
C CYS A 370 -18.37 15.27 -1.92
N THR A 371 -19.17 14.52 -1.16
CA THR A 371 -19.91 15.05 0.01
C THR A 371 -19.39 14.44 1.31
N GLU A 372 -19.34 15.24 2.39
CA GLU A 372 -18.97 14.75 3.72
C GLU A 372 -19.91 13.62 4.17
N GLY A 373 -19.34 12.55 4.74
CA GLY A 373 -20.10 11.37 5.17
C GLY A 373 -20.29 10.31 4.09
N GLU A 374 -20.10 10.64 2.81
CA GLU A 374 -20.18 9.70 1.69
C GLU A 374 -19.08 8.63 1.80
N TYR A 375 -19.42 7.36 1.61
CA TYR A 375 -18.39 6.32 1.50
C TYR A 375 -17.96 6.22 0.03
N GLY A 376 -16.67 6.02 -0.20
CA GLY A 376 -16.13 5.85 -1.53
C GLY A 376 -14.90 4.94 -1.51
N SER A 377 -14.54 4.42 -2.68
CA SER A 377 -13.34 3.62 -2.90
C SER A 377 -12.36 4.28 -3.87
N THR A 378 -12.59 5.56 -4.18
CA THR A 378 -11.83 6.35 -5.14
C THR A 378 -11.18 7.57 -4.49
N ALA A 379 -10.06 8.01 -5.05
CA ALA A 379 -9.43 9.29 -4.76
C ALA A 379 -9.45 10.15 -6.03
N PHE A 380 -9.25 11.46 -5.90
CA PHE A 380 -9.28 12.41 -7.00
C PHE A 380 -7.94 13.07 -7.16
N VAL A 381 -7.29 12.89 -8.30
CA VAL A 381 -6.09 13.65 -8.68
C VAL A 381 -6.51 14.92 -9.40
N ILE A 382 -6.13 16.08 -8.87
CA ILE A 382 -6.47 17.37 -9.49
C ILE A 382 -5.51 17.64 -10.65
N LEU A 383 -6.07 17.78 -11.86
CA LEU A 383 -5.30 18.16 -13.04
C LEU A 383 -5.28 19.68 -13.23
N SER A 384 -6.45 20.31 -13.07
CA SER A 384 -6.60 21.76 -13.18
C SER A 384 -7.86 22.23 -12.46
N GLY A 385 -7.91 23.52 -12.14
CA GLY A 385 -9.05 24.14 -11.47
C GLY A 385 -8.78 24.46 -10.01
N GLU A 386 -9.86 24.78 -9.29
CA GLU A 386 -9.82 25.21 -7.90
C GLU A 386 -11.10 24.72 -7.21
N PHE A 387 -10.94 24.26 -5.97
CA PHE A 387 -11.98 23.65 -5.17
C PHE A 387 -12.05 24.31 -3.80
N GLU A 388 -13.26 24.45 -3.28
CA GLU A 388 -13.53 24.86 -1.92
C GLU A 388 -13.92 23.63 -1.09
N VAL A 389 -13.29 23.47 0.08
CA VAL A 389 -13.51 22.34 0.98
C VAL A 389 -14.24 22.81 2.23
N PHE A 390 -15.36 22.15 2.52
CA PHE A 390 -16.22 22.40 3.67
C PHE A 390 -16.17 21.22 4.63
N ILE A 391 -15.87 21.49 5.91
CA ILE A 391 -15.90 20.50 6.99
C ILE A 391 -16.99 20.93 7.97
N SER A 392 -18.02 20.11 8.18
CA SER A 392 -19.19 20.46 9.00
C SER A 392 -18.87 20.61 10.51
N SER A 393 -17.65 20.26 10.93
CA SER A 393 -17.24 20.13 12.33
C SER A 393 -16.87 21.45 13.03
N GLN A 394 -17.67 22.51 12.83
CA GLN A 394 -17.89 23.52 13.87
C GLN A 394 -19.37 23.58 14.26
N ARG A 395 -19.92 22.48 14.77
CA ARG A 395 -21.16 22.47 15.58
C ARG A 395 -21.31 21.22 16.44
N GLY A 396 -20.30 20.96 17.26
CA GLY A 396 -20.43 20.12 18.46
C GLY A 396 -20.80 20.95 19.69
N ALA A 397 -21.92 21.68 19.65
CA ALA A 397 -22.55 22.24 20.84
C ALA A 397 -24.03 21.84 20.80
N VAL A 398 -24.36 20.78 21.53
CA VAL A 398 -25.74 20.44 21.87
C VAL A 398 -26.32 21.66 22.59
N ARG A 399 -27.06 22.50 21.84
CA ARG A 399 -27.92 23.51 22.46
C ARG A 399 -29.23 22.81 22.79
N ASN A 400 -29.28 22.21 23.98
CA ASN A 400 -30.55 21.93 24.65
C ASN A 400 -31.28 23.27 24.79
N ARG A 401 -32.29 23.51 23.96
CA ARG A 401 -33.30 24.52 24.26
C ARG A 401 -34.36 23.85 25.12
N VAL A 402 -34.33 24.17 26.40
CA VAL A 402 -35.51 24.03 27.27
C VAL A 402 -36.57 24.95 26.67
N ALA A 403 -37.72 24.39 26.32
CA ALA A 403 -38.90 25.18 26.02
C ALA A 403 -39.42 25.73 27.35
N ASP A 404 -39.26 27.03 27.57
CA ASP A 404 -40.06 27.72 28.58
C ASP A 404 -41.53 27.66 28.13
N GLY A 405 -42.41 27.33 29.10
CA GLY A 405 -43.82 26.96 28.90
C GLY A 405 -44.65 28.00 28.14
N ILE A 406 -45.93 27.73 27.83
CA ILE A 406 -46.99 27.34 28.75
C ILE A 406 -48.04 26.54 27.97
N TRP A 407 -48.40 25.36 28.50
CA TRP A 407 -49.61 24.53 28.30
C TRP A 407 -49.22 23.05 28.27
N GLY A 408 -49.03 22.51 29.47
CA GLY A 408 -49.10 21.08 29.70
C GLY A 408 -50.56 20.63 29.79
N LEU A 409 -50.92 19.62 29.03
CA LEU A 409 -51.47 18.35 29.51
C LEU A 409 -51.91 17.51 28.29
N LEU A 410 -51.50 16.24 28.27
CA LEU A 410 -51.85 15.15 27.35
C LEU A 410 -50.88 14.88 26.18
N GLY A 411 -49.96 13.93 26.42
CA GLY A 411 -49.74 12.79 25.53
C GLY A 411 -48.88 12.94 24.27
N GLY A 412 -47.60 12.52 24.37
CA GLY A 412 -46.83 11.89 23.29
C GLY A 412 -46.09 12.82 22.32
N ILE A 413 -44.80 13.07 22.56
CA ILE A 413 -43.90 13.66 21.56
C ILE A 413 -43.20 12.53 20.81
N LYS A 414 -43.65 12.32 19.58
CA LYS A 414 -43.05 11.44 18.57
C LYS A 414 -41.89 12.21 17.92
N THR A 415 -40.65 11.88 18.25
CA THR A 415 -39.50 12.41 17.50
C THR A 415 -39.40 11.62 16.19
N VAL A 416 -40.02 12.16 15.14
CA VAL A 416 -39.85 11.65 13.77
C VAL A 416 -38.53 12.21 13.24
N ILE A 417 -37.56 11.33 13.01
CA ILE A 417 -36.38 11.62 12.19
C ILE A 417 -36.84 11.46 10.74
N GLU A 418 -37.18 12.56 10.08
CA GLU A 418 -37.34 12.56 8.62
C GLU A 418 -35.96 12.62 7.97
N ALA A 419 -35.59 11.53 7.30
CA ALA A 419 -34.45 11.48 6.40
C ALA A 419 -34.73 12.38 5.19
N VAL A 420 -34.00 13.49 5.07
CA VAL A 420 -34.06 14.34 3.87
C VAL A 420 -33.11 13.76 2.84
N GLY A 421 -33.61 12.80 2.07
CA GLY A 421 -33.07 12.45 0.77
C GLY A 421 -33.44 13.55 -0.22
N GLY A 422 -32.44 14.31 -0.68
CA GLY A 422 -32.62 15.33 -1.70
C GLY A 422 -31.27 15.77 -2.25
N LYS A 423 -31.13 15.80 -3.58
CA LYS A 423 -29.97 16.38 -4.28
C LYS A 423 -29.82 17.84 -3.84
N ALA A 424 -28.80 18.14 -3.03
CA ALA A 424 -28.55 19.48 -2.52
C ALA A 424 -28.41 20.47 -3.69
N ARG A 425 -29.13 21.60 -3.61
CA ARG A 425 -28.99 22.71 -4.57
C ARG A 425 -28.26 23.86 -3.87
N LEU A 426 -27.54 24.66 -4.65
CA LEU A 426 -26.78 25.84 -4.21
C LEU A 426 -27.60 26.82 -3.32
N SER A 427 -28.93 26.81 -3.44
CA SER A 427 -29.85 27.59 -2.60
C SER A 427 -29.92 27.18 -1.13
N ASP A 428 -29.55 25.93 -0.79
CA ASP A 428 -29.61 25.41 0.57
C ASP A 428 -28.48 25.96 1.46
N PHE A 429 -27.45 26.55 0.84
CA PHE A 429 -26.32 27.21 1.50
C PHE A 429 -26.43 28.75 1.54
N ALA A 430 -27.46 29.33 0.91
CA ALA A 430 -27.58 30.79 0.71
C ALA A 430 -27.98 31.60 1.97
N GLY A 431 -27.94 31.00 3.17
CA GLY A 431 -28.36 31.64 4.42
C GLY A 431 -27.31 31.63 5.55
N ALA A 432 -26.14 31.03 5.36
CA ALA A 432 -25.07 31.07 6.35
C ALA A 432 -23.91 31.90 5.81
N SER A 433 -23.90 33.19 6.14
CA SER A 433 -22.69 34.01 6.05
C SER A 433 -21.66 33.41 7.01
N LEU A 434 -20.81 32.53 6.49
CA LEU A 434 -19.61 32.06 7.20
C LEU A 434 -18.49 33.08 6.97
N ASP A 435 -17.72 33.32 8.02
CA ASP A 435 -16.58 34.24 8.03
C ASP A 435 -15.55 33.81 6.97
N ASP A 436 -14.98 34.76 6.22
CA ASP A 436 -14.00 34.51 5.14
C ASP A 436 -12.72 33.76 5.60
N GLN A 437 -12.56 33.56 6.92
CA GLN A 437 -11.41 32.91 7.55
C GLN A 437 -11.51 31.37 7.68
N GLN A 438 -12.58 30.72 7.23
CA GLN A 438 -12.77 29.26 7.35
C GLN A 438 -12.73 28.48 6.03
N ARG A 439 -12.37 29.14 4.92
CA ARG A 439 -12.40 28.55 3.57
C ARG A 439 -11.08 27.85 3.27
N ILE A 440 -11.08 26.52 3.15
CA ILE A 440 -9.92 25.77 2.67
C ILE A 440 -10.03 25.69 1.15
N LEU A 441 -9.19 26.45 0.45
CA LEU A 441 -9.04 26.36 -1.00
C LEU A 441 -8.00 25.29 -1.34
N VAL A 442 -8.35 24.45 -2.30
CA VAL A 442 -7.52 23.34 -2.80
C VAL A 442 -7.41 23.45 -4.30
N ASP A 443 -6.20 23.31 -4.85
CA ASP A 443 -5.96 23.44 -6.29
C ASP A 443 -4.99 22.35 -6.80
N ALA A 444 -4.51 22.50 -8.05
CA ALA A 444 -3.60 21.54 -8.67
C ALA A 444 -2.24 21.35 -7.95
N ASP A 445 -1.93 22.16 -6.94
CA ASP A 445 -0.77 21.99 -6.05
C ASP A 445 -1.02 20.97 -4.93
N ASP A 446 -2.26 20.71 -4.53
CA ASP A 446 -2.61 19.73 -3.47
C ASP A 446 -2.70 18.28 -4.01
N VAL A 447 -2.55 18.10 -5.32
CA VAL A 447 -2.43 16.85 -6.13
C VAL A 447 -3.53 15.81 -5.94
N ILE A 448 -3.81 15.34 -4.73
CA ILE A 448 -4.76 14.26 -4.44
C ILE A 448 -5.71 14.67 -3.31
N ILE A 449 -7.02 14.51 -3.55
CA ILE A 449 -8.07 14.61 -2.53
C ILE A 449 -8.76 13.25 -2.36
N GLY A 450 -9.14 12.92 -1.13
CA GLY A 450 -9.96 11.73 -0.85
C GLY A 450 -9.15 10.45 -0.82
N GLU A 451 -7.84 10.57 -0.73
CA GLU A 451 -6.86 9.53 -0.47
C GLU A 451 -7.23 8.72 0.79
N MET A 452 -7.72 9.40 1.84
CA MET A 452 -8.09 8.77 3.10
C MET A 452 -9.25 7.78 2.93
N THR A 453 -10.30 8.21 2.22
CA THR A 453 -11.46 7.37 1.92
C THR A 453 -11.05 6.22 1.00
N CYS A 454 -10.16 6.47 0.03
CA CYS A 454 -9.70 5.46 -0.92
C CYS A 454 -8.84 4.36 -0.26
N LEU A 455 -7.93 4.72 0.64
CA LEU A 455 -7.00 3.78 1.31
C LEU A 455 -7.63 3.11 2.52
N ASN A 456 -8.25 3.91 3.38
CA ASN A 456 -8.68 3.48 4.71
C ASN A 456 -10.20 3.27 4.79
N ARG A 457 -10.93 3.49 3.69
CA ARG A 457 -12.38 3.26 3.59
C ARG A 457 -13.22 4.05 4.59
N TYR A 458 -12.66 5.13 5.13
CA TYR A 458 -13.39 6.11 5.92
C TYR A 458 -14.36 6.90 5.04
N PRO A 459 -15.51 7.33 5.58
CA PRO A 459 -16.36 8.27 4.86
C PRO A 459 -15.57 9.55 4.55
N ARG A 460 -15.95 10.25 3.49
CA ARG A 460 -15.35 11.54 3.10
C ARG A 460 -15.41 12.48 4.31
N SER A 461 -14.27 13.03 4.68
CA SER A 461 -14.14 13.92 5.84
C SER A 461 -14.64 15.34 5.58
N ALA A 462 -14.94 15.67 4.32
CA ALA A 462 -15.30 17.01 3.89
C ALA A 462 -16.12 16.97 2.59
N THR A 463 -16.93 18.00 2.40
CA THR A 463 -17.60 18.29 1.12
C THR A 463 -16.68 19.14 0.25
N VAL A 464 -16.53 18.79 -1.03
CA VAL A 464 -15.60 19.47 -1.94
C VAL A 464 -16.38 19.98 -3.16
N VAL A 465 -16.28 21.27 -3.46
CA VAL A 465 -17.04 21.92 -4.54
C VAL A 465 -16.10 22.69 -5.46
N ALA A 466 -16.27 22.55 -6.77
CA ALA A 466 -15.46 23.28 -7.74
C ALA A 466 -15.85 24.77 -7.77
N THR A 467 -14.87 25.68 -7.64
CA THR A 467 -15.10 27.14 -7.76
C THR A 467 -14.87 27.65 -9.18
N LYS A 468 -14.04 26.93 -9.95
CA LYS A 468 -13.70 27.19 -11.36
C LYS A 468 -13.99 25.95 -12.21
N PRO A 469 -14.06 26.07 -13.55
CA PRO A 469 -14.02 24.90 -14.42
C PRO A 469 -12.79 24.06 -14.08
N SER A 470 -13.00 22.81 -13.68
CA SER A 470 -11.97 21.97 -13.07
C SER A 470 -11.96 20.59 -13.72
N GLU A 471 -10.78 19.97 -13.78
CA GLU A 471 -10.57 18.64 -14.33
C GLU A 471 -9.85 17.77 -13.29
N VAL A 472 -10.39 16.58 -13.04
CA VAL A 472 -9.85 15.62 -12.07
C VAL A 472 -9.78 14.20 -12.66
N LEU A 473 -8.81 13.41 -12.21
CA LEU A 473 -8.77 11.97 -12.42
C LEU A 473 -9.30 11.28 -11.17
N GLU A 474 -10.46 10.65 -11.27
CA GLU A 474 -10.96 9.73 -10.27
C GLU A 474 -10.22 8.39 -10.40
N ILE A 475 -9.42 8.04 -9.39
CA ILE A 475 -8.55 6.86 -9.36
C ILE A 475 -9.00 5.86 -8.29
N LYS A 476 -8.98 4.56 -8.61
CA LYS A 476 -9.22 3.49 -7.63
C LYS A 476 -7.98 3.24 -6.74
N ARG A 477 -8.21 2.55 -5.62
CA ARG A 477 -7.22 2.22 -4.58
C ARG A 477 -5.93 1.58 -5.08
N ASN A 478 -6.02 0.63 -6.01
CA ASN A 478 -4.88 -0.02 -6.67
C ASN A 478 -3.93 0.99 -7.36
N ILE A 479 -4.48 1.99 -8.03
CA ILE A 479 -3.71 3.05 -8.68
C ILE A 479 -3.06 3.93 -7.62
N LEU A 480 -3.83 4.35 -6.61
CA LEU A 480 -3.32 5.17 -5.51
C LEU A 480 -2.16 4.49 -4.77
N TYR A 481 -2.28 3.19 -4.45
CA TYR A 481 -1.18 2.42 -3.85
C TYR A 481 0.08 2.40 -4.70
N MET A 482 -0.05 2.33 -6.03
CA MET A 482 1.12 2.39 -6.91
C MET A 482 1.76 3.76 -6.93
N LEU A 483 0.96 4.83 -6.94
CA LEU A 483 1.48 6.20 -6.88
C LEU A 483 2.24 6.46 -5.56
N GLN A 484 1.76 5.91 -4.44
CA GLN A 484 2.43 6.02 -3.15
C GLN A 484 3.69 5.16 -3.00
N ARG A 485 3.94 4.20 -3.89
CA ARG A 485 5.09 3.28 -3.82
C ARG A 485 6.15 3.56 -4.87
N ASN A 486 5.73 4.05 -6.04
CA ASN A 486 6.65 4.43 -7.10
C ASN A 486 7.48 5.64 -6.66
N SER A 487 8.80 5.53 -6.71
CA SER A 487 9.72 6.58 -6.25
C SER A 487 9.52 7.91 -6.97
N ALA A 488 9.32 7.91 -8.29
CA ALA A 488 9.08 9.13 -9.07
C ALA A 488 7.73 9.77 -8.71
N SER A 489 6.67 8.98 -8.58
CA SER A 489 5.36 9.48 -8.15
C SER A 489 5.39 10.04 -6.72
N ARG A 490 6.06 9.34 -5.79
CA ARG A 490 6.24 9.79 -4.39
C ARG A 490 6.98 11.11 -4.31
N GLU A 491 8.05 11.27 -5.06
CA GLU A 491 8.84 12.50 -5.07
C GLU A 491 7.99 13.71 -5.51
N ILE A 492 7.17 13.54 -6.56
CA ILE A 492 6.25 14.58 -7.03
C ILE A 492 5.21 14.91 -5.95
N LEU A 493 4.63 13.91 -5.29
CA LEU A 493 3.66 14.08 -4.21
C LEU A 493 4.29 14.79 -3.00
N ASP A 494 5.48 14.36 -2.58
CA ASP A 494 6.20 14.91 -1.44
C ASP A 494 6.67 16.35 -1.70
N GLN A 495 7.19 16.63 -2.90
CA GLN A 495 7.65 17.97 -3.28
C GLN A 495 6.51 18.99 -3.29
N LYS A 496 5.37 18.62 -3.88
CA LYS A 496 4.18 19.47 -3.93
C LYS A 496 3.58 19.66 -2.53
N TYR A 497 3.45 18.58 -1.74
CA TYR A 497 2.96 18.65 -0.35
C TYR A 497 3.79 19.60 0.54
N ARG A 498 5.12 19.58 0.41
CA ARG A 498 6.04 20.41 1.22
C ARG A 498 5.93 21.92 0.93
N SER A 499 5.54 22.30 -0.28
CA SER A 499 5.61 23.68 -0.76
C SER A 499 4.56 24.64 -0.16
N ARG A 500 3.37 24.15 0.20
CA ARG A 500 2.26 25.00 0.71
C ARG A 500 1.46 24.39 1.86
N SER A 501 1.09 23.11 1.78
CA SER A 501 0.14 22.48 2.73
C SER A 501 0.70 22.23 4.13
N LEU A 502 2.01 21.99 4.29
CA LEU A 502 2.63 21.74 5.59
C LEU A 502 2.57 22.96 6.54
N SER A 503 2.72 24.18 6.02
CA SER A 503 2.82 25.38 6.87
C SER A 503 1.52 25.75 7.58
N ASN A 504 0.38 25.55 6.92
CA ASN A 504 -0.94 25.81 7.50
C ASN A 504 -1.32 24.69 8.49
N ARG A 505 -1.00 23.43 8.18
CA ARG A 505 -1.23 22.30 9.08
C ARG A 505 -0.30 22.25 10.29
N LEU A 506 0.92 22.77 10.18
CA LEU A 506 1.83 22.84 11.34
C LEU A 506 1.31 23.81 12.41
N GLN A 507 0.52 24.83 12.03
CA GLN A 507 -0.07 25.76 12.99
C GLN A 507 -1.14 25.10 13.86
N SER A 508 -1.89 24.13 13.32
CA SER A 508 -2.93 23.42 14.06
C SER A 508 -2.41 22.24 14.89
N LEU A 509 -1.09 22.09 15.05
CA LEU A 509 -0.53 21.02 15.88
C LEU A 509 -0.91 21.22 17.36
N PRO A 510 -1.29 20.15 18.07
CA PRO A 510 -1.64 20.23 19.49
C PRO A 510 -0.55 20.86 20.37
N ILE A 511 0.72 20.64 20.00
CA ILE A 511 1.87 21.20 20.73
C ILE A 511 1.96 22.74 20.62
N LEU A 512 1.39 23.34 19.56
CA LEU A 512 1.43 24.78 19.33
C LEU A 512 0.11 25.49 19.70
N GLU A 513 -0.93 24.73 20.07
CA GLU A 513 -2.21 25.26 20.54
C GLU A 513 -2.06 26.29 21.68
N PRO A 514 -1.14 26.13 22.67
CA PRO A 514 -0.98 27.11 23.74
C PRO A 514 -0.42 28.47 23.29
N LEU A 515 0.13 28.58 22.09
CA LEU A 515 0.77 29.80 21.58
C LEU A 515 -0.25 30.77 20.98
N GLU A 516 0.03 32.07 21.14
CA GLU A 516 -0.68 33.13 20.42
C GLU A 516 -0.43 33.02 18.90
N GLU A 517 -1.41 33.39 18.07
CA GLU A 517 -1.45 33.16 16.62
C GLU A 517 -0.17 33.59 15.87
N ASN A 518 0.36 34.79 16.17
CA ASN A 518 1.57 35.29 15.55
C ASN A 518 2.83 34.50 15.93
N VAL A 519 2.87 33.97 17.15
CA VAL A 519 3.98 33.16 17.68
C VAL A 519 3.88 31.73 17.17
N ARG A 520 2.66 31.18 17.14
CA ARG A 520 2.30 29.88 16.57
C ARG A 520 2.76 29.75 15.12
N ARG A 521 2.49 30.76 14.29
CA ARG A 521 2.96 30.83 12.90
C ARG A 521 4.49 30.74 12.78
N LYS A 522 5.23 31.52 13.58
CA LYS A 522 6.70 31.48 13.60
C LYS A 522 7.25 30.14 14.08
N ALA A 523 6.60 29.52 15.06
CA ALA A 523 6.97 28.20 15.55
C ALA A 523 6.71 27.11 14.49
N ALA A 524 5.58 27.17 13.79
CA ALA A 524 5.25 26.30 12.67
C ALA A 524 6.25 26.44 11.51
N GLU A 525 6.64 27.67 11.14
CA GLU A 525 7.68 27.92 10.15
C GLU A 525 9.03 27.31 10.55
N ALA A 526 9.43 27.46 11.82
CA ALA A 526 10.69 26.89 12.32
C ALA A 526 10.70 25.35 12.37
N LEU A 527 9.52 24.72 12.39
CA LEU A 527 9.36 23.27 12.35
C LEU A 527 9.31 22.71 10.92
N ARG A 528 8.99 23.53 9.91
CA ARG A 528 8.75 23.09 8.52
C ARG A 528 9.82 22.14 7.98
N ASP A 529 11.09 22.49 8.11
CA ASP A 529 12.21 21.71 7.57
C ASP A 529 12.79 20.68 8.57
N ARG A 530 12.10 20.47 9.70
CA ARG A 530 12.59 19.67 10.85
C ARG A 530 11.62 18.58 11.28
N VAL A 531 10.59 18.34 10.48
CA VAL A 531 9.60 17.28 10.69
C VAL A 531 9.70 16.24 9.57
N ASP A 532 9.62 14.98 9.96
CA ASP A 532 9.52 13.86 9.02
C ASP A 532 8.07 13.38 8.96
N LEU A 533 7.61 12.99 7.77
CA LEU A 533 6.34 12.29 7.61
C LEU A 533 6.62 10.80 7.54
N ILE A 534 5.91 10.02 8.35
CA ILE A 534 6.12 8.58 8.46
C ILE A 534 4.79 7.87 8.30
N SER A 535 4.78 6.82 7.50
CA SER A 535 3.67 5.89 7.39
C SER A 535 4.03 4.60 8.12
N VAL A 536 3.08 4.08 8.89
CA VAL A 536 3.20 2.90 9.74
C VAL A 536 2.04 1.96 9.40
N GLU A 537 2.32 0.70 9.14
CA GLU A 537 1.30 -0.26 8.71
C GLU A 537 0.54 -0.88 9.91
N PRO A 538 -0.68 -1.42 9.71
CA PRO A 538 -1.44 -2.06 10.78
C PRO A 538 -0.64 -3.15 11.50
N GLY A 539 -0.66 -3.13 12.84
CA GLY A 539 0.06 -4.08 13.70
C GLY A 539 1.54 -3.79 13.89
N GLN A 540 2.11 -2.76 13.23
CA GLN A 540 3.50 -2.38 13.38
C GLN A 540 3.71 -1.58 14.69
N THR A 541 4.72 -1.98 15.47
CA THR A 541 5.18 -1.22 16.65
C THR A 541 5.94 0.03 16.23
N ILE A 542 5.57 1.18 16.79
CA ILE A 542 6.19 2.48 16.56
C ILE A 542 7.44 2.62 17.45
N PHE A 543 7.31 2.26 18.73
CA PHE A 543 8.41 2.07 19.69
C PHE A 543 7.96 1.15 20.83
N GLU A 544 8.91 0.51 21.51
CA GLU A 544 8.67 -0.38 22.64
C GLU A 544 8.95 0.30 23.97
N GLN A 545 8.28 -0.18 25.03
CA GLN A 545 8.59 0.21 26.40
C GLN A 545 10.06 -0.10 26.72
N GLY A 546 10.79 0.88 27.26
CA GLY A 546 12.21 0.77 27.57
C GLY A 546 13.15 1.31 26.48
N ASP A 547 12.65 1.53 25.26
CA ASP A 547 13.46 2.13 24.19
C ASP A 547 13.96 3.54 24.57
N PRO A 548 15.08 4.01 24.01
CA PRO A 548 15.50 5.41 24.18
C PRO A 548 14.47 6.37 23.55
N ALA A 549 14.12 7.42 24.28
CA ALA A 549 13.15 8.42 23.84
C ALA A 549 13.80 9.49 22.96
N ASP A 550 13.72 9.26 21.66
CA ASP A 550 14.43 9.98 20.60
C ASP A 550 13.54 10.90 19.76
N HIS A 551 12.23 10.63 19.71
CA HIS A 551 11.27 11.33 18.86
C HIS A 551 9.92 11.61 19.55
N TYR A 552 9.25 12.67 19.12
CA TYR A 552 7.88 13.02 19.44
C TYR A 552 7.00 12.80 18.21
N TYR A 553 5.79 12.27 18.42
CA TYR A 553 4.91 11.86 17.33
C TYR A 553 3.55 12.52 17.43
N ILE A 554 2.98 12.87 16.28
CA ILE A 554 1.62 13.40 16.16
C ILE A 554 0.90 12.58 15.11
N ILE A 555 -0.27 12.05 15.46
CA ILE A 555 -1.09 11.23 14.59
C ILE A 555 -1.81 12.15 13.62
N ARG A 556 -1.49 12.06 12.33
CA ARG A 556 -2.26 12.69 11.27
C ARG A 556 -3.47 11.86 10.88
N LEU A 557 -3.28 10.55 10.87
CA LEU A 557 -4.22 9.57 10.37
C LEU A 557 -4.00 8.24 11.07
N GLY A 558 -5.07 7.46 11.25
CA GLY A 558 -5.06 6.17 11.91
C GLY A 558 -5.12 6.23 13.44
N PHE A 559 -5.05 5.07 14.08
CA PHE A 559 -5.14 4.87 15.52
C PHE A 559 -3.91 4.16 16.08
N VAL A 560 -3.44 4.62 17.23
CA VAL A 560 -2.29 4.03 17.94
C VAL A 560 -2.76 3.45 19.27
N LYS A 561 -2.49 2.16 19.48
CA LYS A 561 -2.63 1.49 20.78
C LYS A 561 -1.41 1.81 21.65
N VAL A 562 -1.65 2.24 22.88
CA VAL A 562 -0.61 2.45 23.90
C VAL A 562 -0.76 1.37 24.96
N SER A 563 0.28 0.58 25.19
CA SER A 563 0.28 -0.52 26.15
C SER A 563 1.54 -0.54 27.02
N GLN A 564 1.43 -1.09 28.23
CA GLN A 564 2.55 -1.32 29.16
C GLN A 564 2.60 -2.80 29.50
N THR A 565 3.81 -3.35 29.58
CA THR A 565 3.99 -4.72 30.07
C THR A 565 4.28 -4.68 31.57
N PHE A 566 3.51 -5.44 32.36
CA PHE A 566 3.71 -5.58 33.79
C PHE A 566 3.68 -7.06 34.18
N GLN A 567 4.76 -7.57 34.81
CA GLN A 567 4.91 -8.97 35.22
C GLN A 567 4.67 -10.01 34.10
N GLY A 568 4.94 -9.65 32.84
CA GLY A 568 4.75 -10.53 31.69
C GLY A 568 3.37 -10.45 31.03
N THR A 569 2.45 -9.64 31.56
CA THR A 569 1.13 -9.38 30.95
C THR A 569 1.11 -8.00 30.29
N GLU A 570 0.60 -7.92 29.06
CA GLU A 570 0.41 -6.67 28.34
C GLU A 570 -0.89 -5.99 28.80
N ARG A 571 -0.80 -4.76 29.28
CA ARG A 571 -1.92 -3.91 29.68
C ARG A 571 -2.09 -2.77 28.69
N VAL A 572 -3.26 -2.60 28.10
CA VAL A 572 -3.56 -1.43 27.27
C VAL A 572 -3.89 -0.23 28.17
N LEU A 573 -3.17 0.89 27.98
CA LEU A 573 -3.39 2.13 28.72
C LEU A 573 -4.39 3.04 28.01
N ASN A 574 -4.25 3.18 26.68
CA ASN A 574 -5.08 4.10 25.91
C ASN A 574 -5.07 3.78 24.40
N TYR A 575 -6.03 4.34 23.68
CA TYR A 575 -6.07 4.38 22.22
C TYR A 575 -6.08 5.83 21.74
N LEU A 576 -5.14 6.16 20.87
CA LEU A 576 -4.93 7.53 20.39
C LEU A 576 -5.46 7.66 18.97
N ALA A 577 -6.25 8.70 18.74
CA ALA A 577 -6.90 9.01 17.46
C ALA A 577 -6.16 10.14 16.69
N PRO A 578 -6.50 10.40 15.42
CA PRO A 578 -5.95 11.53 14.67
C PRO A 578 -6.07 12.86 15.42
N GLY A 579 -5.02 13.68 15.34
CA GLY A 579 -4.86 14.89 16.14
C GLY A 579 -4.27 14.66 17.54
N SER A 580 -4.15 13.41 17.99
CA SER A 580 -3.45 13.11 19.25
C SER A 580 -1.94 13.09 19.05
N ALA A 581 -1.20 13.37 20.13
CA ALA A 581 0.25 13.30 20.13
C ALA A 581 0.74 12.41 21.28
N PHE A 582 1.92 11.81 21.10
CA PHE A 582 2.48 10.84 22.05
C PHE A 582 4.01 10.76 21.98
N GLY A 583 4.60 10.15 23.01
CA GLY A 583 6.04 9.96 23.16
C GLY A 583 6.75 11.13 23.86
N GLU A 584 6.01 12.10 24.38
CA GLU A 584 6.49 13.25 25.13
C GLU A 584 7.12 12.86 26.48
N ILE A 585 6.59 11.83 27.14
CA ILE A 585 6.98 11.48 28.52
C ILE A 585 8.47 11.14 28.59
N GLY A 586 8.94 10.19 27.78
CA GLY A 586 10.35 9.82 27.75
C GLY A 586 11.29 10.95 27.28
N LEU A 587 10.77 11.91 26.51
CA LEU A 587 11.54 13.10 26.09
C LEU A 587 11.66 14.16 27.19
N LEU A 588 10.75 14.13 28.15
CA LEU A 588 10.59 15.08 29.26
C LEU A 588 10.92 14.47 30.64
N ASP A 589 11.31 13.20 30.69
CA ASP A 589 11.50 12.37 31.91
C ASP A 589 12.50 12.91 32.95
N ASP A 590 13.18 14.02 32.66
CA ASP A 590 13.95 14.75 33.66
C ASP A 590 13.21 15.98 34.19
N PHE A 591 12.08 15.75 34.88
CA PHE A 591 11.29 16.81 35.49
C PHE A 591 12.06 17.64 36.53
N ARG A 592 13.15 17.10 37.09
CA ARG A 592 14.08 17.85 37.97
C ARG A 592 14.99 18.80 37.20
N ARG A 593 15.27 18.53 35.91
CA ARG A 593 16.02 19.41 35.00
C ARG A 593 15.17 20.40 34.18
N ILE A 594 13.84 20.21 34.04
CA ILE A 594 12.94 21.13 33.30
C ILE A 594 12.92 22.56 33.89
N TYR A 595 13.23 22.70 35.19
CA TYR A 595 13.32 23.97 35.91
C TYR A 595 14.76 24.43 36.20
N ALA A 596 15.78 23.75 35.68
CA ALA A 596 17.16 24.19 35.80
C ALA A 596 17.42 25.37 34.84
N ALA A 597 18.16 26.39 35.30
CA ALA A 597 18.40 27.62 34.57
C ALA A 597 19.22 27.44 33.27
N GLU A 598 19.98 26.33 33.16
CA GLU A 598 20.82 26.01 32.01
C GLU A 598 20.68 24.51 31.68
N PHE A 599 20.62 24.16 30.39
CA PHE A 599 20.45 22.78 29.91
C PHE A 599 21.65 22.41 29.04
N GLU A 600 22.35 21.32 29.37
CA GLU A 600 23.45 20.79 28.56
C GLU A 600 22.89 20.05 27.32
N PRO A 601 23.25 20.47 26.09
CA PRO A 601 22.70 19.92 24.84
C PRO A 601 22.92 18.41 24.63
N ASP A 602 23.95 17.84 25.25
CA ASP A 602 24.41 16.45 25.04
C ASP A 602 23.89 15.45 26.08
N THR A 603 22.81 15.79 26.79
CA THR A 603 22.20 14.88 27.76
C THR A 603 21.52 13.69 27.06
N PRO A 604 21.79 12.43 27.46
CA PRO A 604 21.18 11.25 26.86
C PRO A 604 19.65 11.25 27.01
N PRO A 605 18.90 10.72 26.03
CA PRO A 605 17.45 10.63 26.09
C PRO A 605 16.97 9.75 27.25
N GLY A 606 15.81 10.07 27.83
CA GLY A 606 15.12 9.19 28.79
C GLY A 606 14.58 7.93 28.11
N THR A 607 13.80 7.13 28.81
CA THR A 607 13.26 5.86 28.28
C THR A 607 11.77 5.96 27.97
N ARG A 608 11.29 5.17 26.99
CA ARG A 608 9.86 5.02 26.70
C ARG A 608 9.16 4.32 27.87
N THR A 609 8.10 4.93 28.37
CA THR A 609 7.31 4.39 29.49
C THR A 609 6.27 3.35 29.06
N ALA A 610 5.95 3.28 27.77
CA ALA A 610 4.94 2.39 27.19
C ALA A 610 5.34 1.98 25.76
N THR A 611 4.76 0.89 25.28
CA THR A 611 4.80 0.43 23.88
C THR A 611 3.67 1.11 23.11
N CYS A 612 3.98 1.65 21.93
CA CYS A 612 2.98 2.22 21.02
C CYS A 612 2.96 1.42 19.72
N SER A 613 1.80 0.90 19.31
CA SER A 613 1.63 0.12 18.07
C SER A 613 0.47 0.64 17.24
N ALA A 614 0.62 0.66 15.92
CA ALA A 614 -0.44 1.02 14.99
C ALA A 614 -1.54 -0.06 14.97
N LEU A 615 -2.80 0.36 15.08
CA LEU A 615 -3.96 -0.54 14.92
C LEU A 615 -4.40 -0.66 13.46
N ASP A 616 -4.19 0.40 12.69
CA ASP A 616 -4.51 0.53 11.28
C ASP A 616 -3.33 1.18 10.53
N HIS A 617 -3.56 1.66 9.31
CA HIS A 617 -2.54 2.41 8.59
C HIS A 617 -2.43 3.80 9.21
N VAL A 618 -1.30 4.09 9.86
CA VAL A 618 -1.09 5.32 10.61
C VAL A 618 -0.12 6.24 9.86
N GLU A 619 -0.52 7.50 9.65
CA GLU A 619 0.42 8.55 9.25
C GLU A 619 0.81 9.42 10.44
N LEU A 620 2.10 9.60 10.64
CA LEU A 620 2.68 10.35 11.74
C LEU A 620 3.48 11.55 11.24
N ILE A 621 3.39 12.66 11.95
CA ILE A 621 4.43 13.69 11.95
C ILE A 621 5.41 13.31 13.05
N ARG A 622 6.67 13.08 12.68
CA ARG A 622 7.77 12.79 13.60
C ARG A 622 8.63 14.03 13.77
N ILE A 623 8.86 14.43 15.01
CA ILE A 623 9.77 15.51 15.39
C ILE A 623 10.94 14.92 16.16
N GLN A 624 12.17 15.16 15.72
CA GLN A 624 13.36 14.71 16.45
C GLN A 624 13.41 15.35 17.84
N GLY A 625 13.80 14.57 18.85
CA GLY A 625 13.80 14.97 20.26
C GLY A 625 14.61 16.24 20.53
N LYS A 626 15.76 16.42 19.85
CA LYS A 626 16.56 17.65 19.92
C LYS A 626 15.79 18.89 19.45
N HIS A 627 14.91 18.75 18.45
CA HIS A 627 14.10 19.84 17.92
C HIS A 627 12.88 20.10 18.81
N PHE A 628 12.24 19.05 19.30
CA PHE A 628 11.19 19.12 20.30
C PHE A 628 11.66 19.86 21.57
N ARG A 629 12.82 19.48 22.14
CA ARG A 629 13.38 20.13 23.33
C ARG A 629 13.70 21.60 23.09
N LYS A 630 14.27 21.96 21.93
CA LYS A 630 14.51 23.36 21.56
C LYS A 630 13.20 24.17 21.50
N LEU A 631 12.12 23.57 21.02
CA LEU A 631 10.80 24.19 20.97
C LEU A 631 10.25 24.46 22.38
N VAL A 632 10.30 23.45 23.26
CA VAL A 632 9.88 23.55 24.68
C VAL A 632 10.76 24.54 25.47
N GLN A 633 12.04 24.64 25.14
CA GLN A 633 12.94 25.65 25.73
C GLN A 633 12.57 27.06 25.30
N ARG A 634 12.28 27.25 24.00
CA ARG A 634 12.02 28.54 23.40
C ARG A 634 10.69 29.15 23.82
N PHE A 635 9.67 28.33 24.09
CA PHE A 635 8.32 28.77 24.39
C PHE A 635 7.84 28.25 25.76
N PRO A 636 7.84 29.09 26.82
CA PRO A 636 7.41 28.73 28.17
C PRO A 636 5.97 28.22 28.27
N GLU A 637 5.09 28.68 27.39
CA GLU A 637 3.67 28.29 27.33
C GLU A 637 3.51 26.81 26.99
N ILE A 638 4.27 26.33 26.00
CA ILE A 638 4.31 24.91 25.62
C ILE A 638 4.85 24.08 26.79
N ARG A 639 5.91 24.56 27.44
CA ARG A 639 6.52 23.87 28.60
C ARG A 639 5.50 23.68 29.73
N LYS A 640 4.73 24.71 30.06
CA LYS A 640 3.69 24.64 31.09
C LYS A 640 2.61 23.63 30.71
N SER A 641 2.06 23.75 29.50
CA SER A 641 1.01 22.85 29.00
C SER A 641 1.44 21.37 28.99
N MET A 642 2.66 21.07 28.53
CA MET A 642 3.19 19.71 28.51
C MET A 642 3.46 19.17 29.92
N GLY A 643 3.93 20.02 30.83
CA GLY A 643 4.15 19.64 32.23
C GLY A 643 2.86 19.32 32.98
N ASP A 644 1.78 20.06 32.72
CA ASP A 644 0.45 19.80 33.28
C ASP A 644 -0.11 18.46 32.77
N ARG A 645 -0.06 18.24 31.44
CA ARG A 645 -0.54 17.03 30.79
C ARG A 645 0.21 15.76 31.23
N MET A 646 1.53 15.85 31.44
CA MET A 646 2.33 14.73 31.92
C MET A 646 1.92 14.30 33.33
N ARG A 647 1.65 15.25 34.24
CA ARG A 647 1.20 14.96 35.61
C ARG A 647 -0.16 14.26 35.60
N GLU A 648 -1.09 14.73 34.78
CA GLU A 648 -2.42 14.11 34.66
C GLU A 648 -2.33 12.66 34.15
N LEU A 649 -1.47 12.39 33.16
CA LEU A 649 -1.29 11.05 32.62
C LEU A 649 -0.65 10.09 33.62
N LEU A 650 0.41 10.52 34.33
CA LEU A 650 1.05 9.70 35.35
C LEU A 650 0.13 9.40 36.55
N GLN A 651 -0.66 10.39 36.98
CA GLN A 651 -1.64 10.18 38.06
C GLN A 651 -2.73 9.19 37.64
N ARG A 652 -3.25 9.31 36.40
CA ARG A 652 -4.22 8.35 35.85
C ARG A 652 -3.66 6.93 35.78
N ASP A 653 -2.41 6.78 35.37
CA ASP A 653 -1.76 5.47 35.30
C ASP A 653 -1.58 4.84 36.70
N GLU A 654 -1.32 5.67 37.74
CA GLU A 654 -1.29 5.22 39.15
C GLU A 654 -2.68 4.85 39.67
N ASP A 655 -3.68 5.73 39.51
CA ASP A 655 -5.05 5.50 39.98
C ASP A 655 -5.67 4.23 39.33
N ALA A 656 -5.37 4.01 38.05
CA ALA A 656 -5.86 2.84 37.32
C ALA A 656 -5.10 1.55 37.69
N LYS A 657 -3.90 1.62 38.30
CA LYS A 657 -3.24 0.44 38.91
C LYS A 657 -3.96 0.00 40.19
N GLU A 658 -4.55 0.93 40.92
CA GLU A 658 -5.27 0.63 42.17
C GLU A 658 -6.66 0.02 41.93
N GLN A 659 -7.35 0.36 40.84
CA GLN A 659 -8.68 -0.19 40.51
C GLN A 659 -8.67 -1.62 39.93
N MET A 660 -7.54 -2.14 39.46
CA MET A 660 -7.44 -3.41 38.72
C MET A 660 -7.52 -4.70 39.55
N GLN A 661 -7.93 -4.66 40.82
CA GLN A 661 -8.17 -5.89 41.58
C GLN A 661 -9.53 -6.54 41.32
N GLN A 662 -10.42 -5.95 40.51
CA GLN A 662 -11.68 -6.59 40.09
C GLN A 662 -12.09 -6.17 38.66
N VAL A 663 -12.51 -7.18 37.86
CA VAL A 663 -13.47 -7.18 36.72
C VAL A 663 -12.94 -7.73 35.37
N GLU A 664 -13.65 -8.78 34.92
CA GLU A 664 -13.63 -9.49 33.63
C GLU A 664 -14.12 -8.63 32.44
N THR A 665 -13.39 -7.58 32.06
CA THR A 665 -13.77 -6.70 30.92
C THR A 665 -12.85 -6.79 29.69
N GLU A 666 -11.81 -7.62 29.75
CA GLU A 666 -10.77 -7.72 28.70
C GLU A 666 -11.32 -8.29 27.38
N ASP A 667 -12.20 -9.30 27.44
CA ASP A 667 -12.71 -10.00 26.25
C ASP A 667 -13.55 -9.13 25.29
N PHE A 668 -14.26 -8.12 25.79
CA PHE A 668 -15.13 -7.27 24.94
C PHE A 668 -14.31 -6.34 24.03
N LEU A 669 -13.17 -5.87 24.53
CA LEU A 669 -12.27 -4.95 23.83
C LEU A 669 -11.28 -5.70 22.93
N GLU A 670 -10.72 -6.82 23.39
CA GLU A 670 -9.83 -7.68 22.60
C GLU A 670 -10.51 -8.19 21.32
N GLN A 671 -11.82 -8.47 21.39
CA GLN A 671 -12.61 -8.98 20.28
C GLN A 671 -13.18 -7.89 19.35
N GLY A 672 -12.82 -6.62 19.57
CA GLY A 672 -13.20 -5.49 18.70
C GLY A 672 -14.71 -5.22 18.65
N LEU A 673 -15.49 -5.68 19.62
CA LEU A 673 -16.96 -5.60 19.60
C LEU A 673 -17.46 -4.16 19.72
N TYR A 674 -16.70 -3.28 20.36
CA TYR A 674 -17.03 -1.86 20.46
C TYR A 674 -17.12 -1.15 19.08
N LEU A 675 -16.34 -1.62 18.09
CA LEU A 675 -16.33 -1.05 16.73
C LEU A 675 -17.47 -1.58 15.85
N ALA A 676 -18.21 -2.59 16.30
CA ALA A 676 -19.27 -3.22 15.54
C ALA A 676 -20.51 -2.33 15.48
N GLN A 677 -20.95 -2.02 14.25
CA GLN A 677 -22.13 -1.19 14.03
C GLN A 677 -23.41 -2.04 13.97
N SER A 678 -23.29 -3.34 13.65
CA SER A 678 -24.45 -4.23 13.53
C SER A 678 -24.10 -5.67 13.92
N LEU A 679 -24.21 -6.01 15.20
CA LEU A 679 -24.06 -7.36 15.74
C LEU A 679 -25.37 -8.14 15.65
N LEU A 680 -25.33 -9.39 15.18
CA LEU A 680 -26.43 -10.33 15.36
C LEU A 680 -26.33 -10.95 16.75
N VAL A 681 -27.29 -10.61 17.61
CA VAL A 681 -27.32 -11.10 18.99
C VAL A 681 -28.50 -12.04 19.18
N LEU A 682 -28.25 -13.16 19.84
CA LEU A 682 -29.23 -14.17 20.22
C LEU A 682 -29.38 -14.20 21.73
N ASP A 683 -30.57 -13.89 22.25
CA ASP A 683 -30.94 -14.09 23.64
C ASP A 683 -31.15 -15.59 23.91
N LEU A 684 -30.23 -16.21 24.66
CA LEU A 684 -30.23 -17.64 24.93
C LEU A 684 -31.34 -18.09 25.88
N GLU A 685 -31.94 -17.18 26.66
CA GLU A 685 -33.11 -17.50 27.50
C GLU A 685 -34.38 -17.62 26.66
N ARG A 686 -34.47 -16.83 25.58
CA ARG A 686 -35.62 -16.85 24.64
C ARG A 686 -35.43 -17.83 23.49
N CYS A 687 -34.18 -18.15 23.14
CA CYS A 687 -33.86 -18.98 21.99
C CYS A 687 -34.15 -20.46 22.24
N THR A 688 -35.15 -20.99 21.53
CA THR A 688 -35.51 -22.43 21.56
C THR A 688 -34.70 -23.29 20.58
N ARG A 689 -33.74 -22.69 19.86
CA ARG A 689 -32.93 -23.37 18.82
C ARG A 689 -33.76 -24.07 17.73
N CYS A 690 -34.85 -23.43 17.29
CA CYS A 690 -35.73 -23.93 16.22
C CYS A 690 -35.17 -23.80 14.78
N ASP A 691 -34.01 -23.19 14.61
CA ASP A 691 -33.26 -23.03 13.34
C ASP A 691 -33.92 -22.13 12.28
N GLU A 692 -35.02 -21.47 12.60
CA GLU A 692 -35.74 -20.59 11.66
C GLU A 692 -34.89 -19.40 11.19
N CYS A 693 -34.03 -18.83 12.05
CA CYS A 693 -33.14 -17.74 11.65
C CYS A 693 -32.11 -18.18 10.59
N THR A 694 -31.57 -19.41 10.70
CA THR A 694 -30.62 -19.98 9.75
C THR A 694 -31.29 -20.40 8.44
N LYS A 695 -32.48 -21.02 8.52
CA LYS A 695 -33.26 -21.43 7.34
C LYS A 695 -33.70 -20.24 6.52
N ALA A 696 -34.31 -19.22 7.16
CA ALA A 696 -34.75 -18.02 6.47
C ALA A 696 -33.59 -17.29 5.78
N CYS A 697 -32.40 -17.28 6.39
CA CYS A 697 -31.20 -16.73 5.77
C CYS A 697 -30.79 -17.54 4.53
N ALA A 698 -30.74 -18.87 4.62
CA ALA A 698 -30.40 -19.72 3.48
C ALA A 698 -31.42 -19.60 2.33
N ASP A 699 -32.72 -19.62 2.65
CA ASP A 699 -33.80 -19.50 1.66
C ASP A 699 -33.76 -18.15 0.91
N THR A 700 -33.31 -17.10 1.61
CA THR A 700 -33.10 -15.76 1.02
C THR A 700 -31.87 -15.69 0.11
N HIS A 701 -30.85 -16.53 0.36
CA HIS A 701 -29.53 -16.40 -0.26
C HIS A 701 -29.06 -17.71 -0.90
N ASP A 702 -29.80 -18.17 -1.91
CA ASP A 702 -29.42 -19.29 -2.79
C ASP A 702 -29.11 -20.61 -2.05
N GLY A 703 -29.78 -20.86 -0.93
CA GLY A 703 -29.57 -22.03 -0.09
C GLY A 703 -28.33 -21.96 0.79
N VAL A 704 -27.61 -20.84 0.82
CA VAL A 704 -26.40 -20.63 1.62
C VAL A 704 -26.69 -19.67 2.76
N THR A 705 -26.57 -20.17 4.00
CA THR A 705 -26.70 -19.30 5.17
C THR A 705 -25.48 -18.41 5.33
N ARG A 706 -25.71 -17.11 5.56
CA ARG A 706 -24.67 -16.09 5.79
C ARG A 706 -24.44 -15.80 7.28
N LEU A 707 -25.00 -16.64 8.16
CA LEU A 707 -24.83 -16.55 9.60
C LEU A 707 -24.53 -17.92 10.19
N VAL A 708 -23.70 -17.95 11.22
CA VAL A 708 -23.40 -19.14 12.01
C VAL A 708 -23.78 -18.83 13.46
N ARG A 709 -24.57 -19.69 14.09
CA ARG A 709 -25.01 -19.53 15.50
C ARG A 709 -23.94 -19.99 16.48
N ASP A 710 -22.73 -19.54 16.23
CA ASP A 710 -21.56 -19.75 17.05
C ASP A 710 -20.83 -18.41 17.21
N GLY A 711 -20.15 -18.23 18.32
CA GLY A 711 -19.49 -16.97 18.65
C GLY A 711 -19.45 -16.66 20.13
N LEU A 712 -19.16 -15.40 20.44
CA LEU A 712 -18.86 -14.94 21.80
C LEU A 712 -20.13 -14.88 22.65
N ARG A 713 -20.00 -15.28 23.92
CA ARG A 713 -21.11 -15.25 24.89
C ARG A 713 -20.82 -14.20 25.96
N PHE A 714 -21.80 -13.33 26.18
CA PHE A 714 -21.78 -12.33 27.24
C PHE A 714 -23.07 -12.48 28.03
N ASP A 715 -22.97 -12.95 29.27
CA ASP A 715 -24.12 -13.31 30.08
C ASP A 715 -25.07 -14.26 29.31
N LYS A 716 -26.34 -13.89 29.10
CA LYS A 716 -27.33 -14.66 28.34
C LYS A 716 -27.31 -14.42 26.83
N TYR A 717 -26.45 -13.53 26.34
CA TYR A 717 -26.41 -13.13 24.94
C TYR A 717 -25.30 -13.86 24.19
N LEU A 718 -25.64 -14.40 23.02
CA LEU A 718 -24.69 -14.96 22.05
C LEU A 718 -24.55 -14.01 20.87
N VAL A 719 -23.34 -13.50 20.65
CA VAL A 719 -22.98 -12.75 19.43
C VAL A 719 -22.69 -13.75 18.33
N ALA A 720 -23.67 -13.96 17.45
CA ALA A 720 -23.56 -14.90 16.35
C ALA A 720 -22.58 -14.41 15.27
N SER A 721 -21.80 -15.33 14.72
CA SER A 721 -20.92 -15.06 13.58
C SER A 721 -21.75 -14.65 12.37
N SER A 722 -21.65 -13.36 12.06
CA SER A 722 -22.23 -12.70 10.91
C SER A 722 -21.49 -11.37 10.74
N CYS A 723 -21.53 -10.79 9.53
CA CYS A 723 -20.91 -9.49 9.29
C CYS A 723 -21.32 -8.47 10.37
N ARG A 724 -20.32 -7.78 10.92
CA ARG A 724 -20.49 -6.78 12.00
C ARG A 724 -20.64 -5.35 11.48
N SER A 725 -20.60 -5.16 10.15
CA SER A 725 -20.53 -3.85 9.48
C SER A 725 -19.48 -2.94 10.10
N CYS A 726 -18.27 -3.49 10.33
CA CYS A 726 -17.16 -2.79 11.01
C CYS A 726 -16.85 -1.48 10.30
N MET A 727 -16.59 -0.40 11.01
CA MET A 727 -16.17 0.86 10.35
C MET A 727 -14.96 0.63 9.43
N ASP A 728 -13.97 -0.13 9.91
CA ASP A 728 -12.82 -0.59 9.14
C ASP A 728 -12.93 -2.08 8.78
N PRO A 729 -13.13 -2.43 7.49
CA PRO A 729 -13.33 -3.80 7.08
C PRO A 729 -12.04 -4.40 6.48
N TYR A 730 -11.21 -5.02 7.32
CA TYR A 730 -10.00 -5.76 6.91
C TYR A 730 -10.27 -6.75 5.76
N CYS A 731 -11.44 -7.37 5.75
CA CYS A 731 -11.87 -8.29 4.71
C CYS A 731 -11.93 -7.69 3.30
N LEU A 732 -11.98 -6.36 3.15
CA LEU A 732 -11.95 -5.70 1.84
C LEU A 732 -10.53 -5.46 1.31
N VAL A 733 -9.50 -5.71 2.13
CA VAL A 733 -8.10 -5.54 1.74
C VAL A 733 -7.65 -6.72 0.88
N GLY A 734 -6.98 -6.41 -0.23
CA GLY A 734 -6.29 -7.40 -1.06
C GLY A 734 -7.16 -8.21 -2.03
N CYS A 735 -8.46 -7.92 -2.18
CA CYS A 735 -9.27 -8.58 -3.20
C CYS A 735 -8.68 -8.31 -4.62
N PRO A 736 -8.20 -9.34 -5.33
CA PRO A 736 -7.43 -9.15 -6.57
C PRO A 736 -8.30 -8.69 -7.75
N VAL A 737 -9.60 -8.90 -7.66
CA VAL A 737 -10.59 -8.59 -8.71
C VAL A 737 -11.61 -7.54 -8.24
N ASP A 738 -11.42 -6.97 -7.05
CA ASP A 738 -12.35 -6.00 -6.45
C ASP A 738 -13.81 -6.51 -6.28
N ALA A 739 -14.00 -7.83 -6.22
CA ALA A 739 -15.32 -8.45 -6.06
C ALA A 739 -15.95 -8.27 -4.67
N ILE A 740 -15.31 -7.54 -3.75
CA ILE A 740 -15.83 -7.28 -2.41
C ILE A 740 -15.66 -5.79 -2.10
N HIS A 741 -16.77 -5.10 -1.89
CA HIS A 741 -16.77 -3.64 -1.80
C HIS A 741 -17.93 -3.13 -0.93
N ARG A 742 -18.02 -1.80 -0.82
CA ARG A 742 -19.14 -1.07 -0.24
C ARG A 742 -19.69 -0.15 -1.32
N ASN A 743 -21.01 -0.01 -1.38
CA ASN A 743 -21.70 0.80 -2.39
C ASN A 743 -21.81 2.31 -2.06
N GLY A 744 -21.12 2.79 -1.02
CA GLY A 744 -21.01 4.22 -0.73
C GLY A 744 -22.09 4.81 0.19
N GLU A 745 -23.23 4.13 0.32
CA GLU A 745 -24.37 4.61 1.11
C GLU A 745 -24.44 4.01 2.52
N SER A 746 -23.72 2.90 2.76
CA SER A 746 -23.79 2.17 4.02
C SER A 746 -22.53 1.34 4.32
N LEU A 747 -22.48 0.75 5.53
CA LEU A 747 -21.33 -0.01 6.03
C LEU A 747 -21.37 -1.50 5.67
N GLU A 748 -22.46 -1.96 5.05
CA GLU A 748 -22.61 -3.34 4.61
C GLU A 748 -21.61 -3.67 3.51
N ILE A 749 -21.20 -4.93 3.49
CA ILE A 749 -20.24 -5.44 2.54
C ILE A 749 -21.00 -6.27 1.51
N GLU A 750 -20.75 -6.00 0.24
CA GLU A 750 -21.29 -6.75 -0.88
C GLU A 750 -20.18 -7.58 -1.52
N ILE A 751 -20.48 -8.84 -1.83
CA ILE A 751 -19.59 -9.74 -2.59
C ILE A 751 -20.27 -10.10 -3.90
N GLU A 752 -19.61 -9.72 -4.98
CA GLU A 752 -20.12 -9.83 -6.33
C GLU A 752 -20.02 -11.25 -6.91
N ASP A 753 -20.83 -11.51 -7.95
CA ASP A 753 -20.86 -12.79 -8.65
C ASP A 753 -19.55 -13.16 -9.35
N TYR A 754 -18.74 -12.16 -9.73
CA TYR A 754 -17.44 -12.36 -10.33
C TYR A 754 -16.32 -12.66 -9.31
N CYS A 755 -16.67 -12.96 -8.05
CA CYS A 755 -15.72 -13.46 -7.06
C CYS A 755 -14.98 -14.71 -7.56
N ILE A 756 -13.65 -14.65 -7.63
CA ILE A 756 -12.81 -15.76 -8.11
C ILE A 756 -12.53 -16.83 -7.04
N GLY A 757 -13.00 -16.64 -5.81
CA GLY A 757 -12.85 -17.65 -4.77
C GLY A 757 -11.48 -17.75 -4.11
N CYS A 758 -10.61 -16.74 -4.24
CA CYS A 758 -9.26 -16.78 -3.68
C CYS A 758 -9.18 -16.90 -2.15
N GLY A 759 -10.27 -16.64 -1.43
CA GLY A 759 -10.36 -16.80 0.03
C GLY A 759 -9.67 -15.69 0.84
N LEU A 760 -9.01 -14.73 0.21
CA LEU A 760 -8.25 -13.71 0.94
C LEU A 760 -9.15 -12.86 1.87
N CYS A 761 -10.36 -12.50 1.43
CA CYS A 761 -11.32 -11.79 2.27
C CYS A 761 -11.77 -12.62 3.49
N ALA A 762 -11.90 -13.94 3.34
CA ALA A 762 -12.21 -14.86 4.43
C ALA A 762 -11.07 -14.91 5.45
N ASN A 763 -9.82 -15.04 4.98
CA ASN A 763 -8.63 -15.03 5.83
C ASN A 763 -8.42 -13.67 6.52
N ASN A 764 -8.74 -12.57 5.84
CA ASN A 764 -8.58 -11.22 6.36
C ASN A 764 -9.72 -10.80 7.30
N CYS A 765 -10.81 -11.55 7.40
CA CYS A 765 -11.86 -11.26 8.36
C CYS A 765 -11.41 -11.74 9.74
N PRO A 766 -11.00 -10.85 10.68
CA PRO A 766 -10.50 -11.28 11.98
C PRO A 766 -11.57 -12.00 12.82
N TYR A 767 -12.83 -11.84 12.44
CA TYR A 767 -13.99 -12.40 13.12
C TYR A 767 -14.55 -13.66 12.46
N GLY A 768 -13.95 -14.13 11.36
CA GLY A 768 -14.41 -15.32 10.64
C GLY A 768 -15.80 -15.19 10.02
N ASN A 769 -16.28 -13.97 9.77
CA ASN A 769 -17.66 -13.73 9.31
C ASN A 769 -17.85 -13.82 7.79
N ILE A 770 -16.81 -14.21 7.05
CA ILE A 770 -16.85 -14.47 5.61
C ILE A 770 -16.61 -15.95 5.39
N ASN A 771 -17.56 -16.59 4.71
CA ASN A 771 -17.54 -18.03 4.48
C ASN A 771 -17.28 -18.34 3.00
N MET A 772 -16.55 -19.41 2.73
CA MET A 772 -16.30 -19.88 1.38
C MET A 772 -17.28 -20.99 1.03
N HIS A 773 -18.06 -20.81 -0.03
CA HIS A 773 -19.01 -21.79 -0.51
C HIS A 773 -18.76 -22.14 -1.97
N GLY A 774 -18.97 -23.41 -2.29
CA GLY A 774 -18.86 -23.91 -3.66
C GLY A 774 -20.16 -23.67 -4.43
N PHE A 775 -20.08 -22.93 -5.53
CA PHE A 775 -21.19 -22.73 -6.46
C PHE A 775 -20.89 -23.40 -7.80
N PRO A 776 -21.92 -23.88 -8.53
CA PRO A 776 -21.71 -24.35 -9.89
C PRO A 776 -21.15 -23.23 -10.77
N LYS A 777 -20.00 -23.44 -11.40
CA LYS A 777 -19.40 -22.48 -12.34
C LYS A 777 -20.38 -22.22 -13.48
N GLN A 778 -20.71 -20.96 -13.72
CA GLN A 778 -21.57 -20.54 -14.84
C GLN A 778 -20.73 -19.80 -15.88
N GLU A 779 -20.99 -20.07 -17.16
CA GLU A 779 -20.43 -19.36 -18.30
C GLU A 779 -21.56 -18.88 -19.21
N VAL A 780 -21.37 -17.73 -19.83
CA VAL A 780 -22.34 -17.18 -20.79
C VAL A 780 -22.11 -17.85 -22.14
N ASP A 781 -23.15 -18.49 -22.69
CA ASP A 781 -23.08 -19.10 -24.01
C ASP A 781 -23.07 -18.04 -25.13
N GLU A 782 -22.80 -18.46 -26.37
CA GLU A 782 -22.76 -17.59 -27.57
C GLU A 782 -24.07 -16.79 -27.80
N LYS A 783 -25.16 -17.14 -27.08
CA LYS A 783 -26.47 -16.49 -27.16
C LYS A 783 -26.78 -15.65 -25.91
N GLY A 784 -25.80 -15.40 -25.04
CA GLY A 784 -25.96 -14.58 -23.85
C GLY A 784 -26.61 -15.30 -22.66
N ARG A 785 -26.77 -16.63 -22.70
CA ARG A 785 -27.43 -17.38 -21.61
C ARG A 785 -26.42 -18.01 -20.67
N LEU A 786 -26.66 -17.89 -19.36
CA LEU A 786 -25.87 -18.57 -18.33
C LEU A 786 -26.04 -20.09 -18.43
N ARG A 787 -24.93 -20.81 -18.55
CA ARG A 787 -24.87 -22.28 -18.55
C ARG A 787 -23.88 -22.78 -17.50
N THR A 788 -24.30 -23.78 -16.74
CA THR A 788 -23.41 -24.48 -15.81
C THR A 788 -22.34 -25.27 -16.57
N VAL A 789 -21.09 -25.11 -16.17
CA VAL A 789 -19.94 -25.83 -16.73
C VAL A 789 -19.89 -27.24 -16.11
N TYR A 790 -19.77 -28.26 -16.96
CA TYR A 790 -19.67 -29.66 -16.53
C TYR A 790 -18.32 -30.26 -16.94
N GLN A 791 -17.69 -30.97 -16.00
CA GLN A 791 -16.59 -31.88 -16.29
C GLN A 791 -17.16 -33.26 -16.65
N ILE A 792 -16.69 -33.84 -17.75
CA ILE A 792 -17.04 -35.19 -18.18
C ILE A 792 -16.02 -36.17 -17.60
N ARG A 793 -16.46 -37.09 -16.74
CA ARG A 793 -15.59 -38.16 -16.22
C ARG A 793 -15.35 -39.21 -17.29
N SER A 794 -14.27 -39.99 -17.14
CA SER A 794 -13.97 -41.18 -17.97
C SER A 794 -15.14 -42.18 -18.01
N SER A 795 -16.00 -42.19 -17.00
CA SER A 795 -17.23 -43.00 -16.93
C SER A 795 -18.44 -42.40 -17.68
N GLY A 796 -18.29 -41.32 -18.44
CA GLY A 796 -19.37 -40.61 -19.15
C GLY A 796 -20.32 -39.78 -18.28
N LYS A 797 -20.15 -39.78 -16.95
CA LYS A 797 -21.00 -38.99 -16.03
C LYS A 797 -20.56 -37.52 -16.00
N ARG A 798 -21.53 -36.61 -16.12
CA ARG A 798 -21.33 -35.15 -16.00
C ARG A 798 -21.31 -34.73 -14.53
N LYS A 799 -20.26 -34.04 -14.10
CA LYS A 799 -20.16 -33.42 -12.77
C LYS A 799 -20.03 -31.90 -12.95
N PRO A 800 -20.86 -31.07 -12.30
CA PRO A 800 -20.69 -29.62 -12.38
C PRO A 800 -19.33 -29.22 -11.83
N VAL A 801 -18.63 -28.33 -12.55
CA VAL A 801 -17.42 -27.69 -12.06
C VAL A 801 -17.84 -26.73 -10.95
N VAL A 802 -17.21 -26.83 -9.79
CA VAL A 802 -17.54 -26.01 -8.62
C VAL A 802 -16.50 -24.90 -8.51
N GLN A 803 -16.95 -23.65 -8.50
CA GLN A 803 -16.14 -22.47 -8.22
C GLN A 803 -16.40 -22.04 -6.77
N GLN A 804 -15.35 -21.83 -6.00
CA GLN A 804 -15.49 -21.26 -4.66
C GLN A 804 -15.85 -19.78 -4.77
N ARG A 805 -16.78 -19.31 -3.94
CA ARG A 805 -17.09 -17.89 -3.79
C ARG A 805 -17.22 -17.56 -2.31
N ALA A 806 -16.75 -16.37 -1.95
CA ALA A 806 -16.95 -15.84 -0.61
C ALA A 806 -18.39 -15.36 -0.45
N THR A 807 -18.99 -15.57 0.72
CA THR A 807 -20.30 -15.05 1.10
C THR A 807 -20.19 -14.35 2.46
N THR A 808 -20.97 -13.29 2.64
CA THR A 808 -21.04 -12.51 3.87
C THR A 808 -22.45 -12.01 4.08
N CYS A 809 -22.81 -11.73 5.33
CA CYS A 809 -24.11 -11.11 5.62
C CYS A 809 -24.11 -9.66 5.11
N ASP A 810 -25.09 -9.34 4.26
CA ASP A 810 -25.37 -8.04 3.65
C ASP A 810 -26.62 -7.38 4.26
N LEU A 811 -27.03 -7.85 5.44
CA LEU A 811 -28.27 -7.46 6.12
C LEU A 811 -29.54 -7.62 5.29
N CYS A 812 -29.53 -8.49 4.27
CA CYS A 812 -30.65 -8.71 3.36
C CYS A 812 -31.08 -7.42 2.63
N ARG A 813 -30.12 -6.52 2.31
CA ARG A 813 -30.39 -5.22 1.65
C ARG A 813 -31.18 -5.33 0.34
N SER A 814 -31.07 -6.45 -0.38
CA SER A 814 -31.84 -6.70 -1.59
C SER A 814 -33.35 -6.89 -1.37
N ILE A 815 -33.80 -6.92 -0.11
CA ILE A 815 -35.19 -7.14 0.29
C ILE A 815 -35.61 -6.03 1.25
N ASP A 816 -36.75 -5.40 0.99
CA ASP A 816 -37.31 -4.37 1.87
C ASP A 816 -37.72 -4.95 3.23
N GLY A 817 -37.13 -4.46 4.32
CA GLY A 817 -37.56 -4.79 5.68
C GLY A 817 -36.43 -5.13 6.65
N LYS A 818 -36.77 -5.85 7.73
CA LYS A 818 -35.77 -6.35 8.69
C LYS A 818 -35.03 -7.55 8.08
N PRO A 819 -33.75 -7.79 8.45
CA PRO A 819 -33.03 -8.98 8.01
C PRO A 819 -33.83 -10.27 8.26
N SER A 820 -33.88 -11.17 7.27
CA SER A 820 -34.71 -12.39 7.32
C SER A 820 -34.45 -13.22 8.58
N CYS A 821 -33.21 -13.25 9.07
CA CYS A 821 -32.83 -13.97 10.28
C CYS A 821 -33.43 -13.41 11.58
N VAL A 822 -33.71 -12.10 11.61
CA VAL A 822 -34.39 -11.42 12.73
C VAL A 822 -35.90 -11.57 12.58
N TYR A 823 -36.42 -11.31 11.37
CA TYR A 823 -37.84 -11.38 11.08
C TYR A 823 -38.43 -12.78 11.31
N ALA A 824 -37.71 -13.83 10.91
CA ALA A 824 -38.18 -15.21 11.02
C ALA A 824 -38.08 -15.80 12.44
N CYS A 825 -37.57 -15.07 13.44
CA CYS A 825 -37.44 -15.59 14.80
C CYS A 825 -38.79 -15.61 15.52
N PRO A 826 -39.42 -16.77 15.77
CA PRO A 826 -40.77 -16.80 16.35
C PRO A 826 -40.80 -16.47 17.85
N HIS A 827 -39.63 -16.39 18.49
CA HIS A 827 -39.48 -16.16 19.93
C HIS A 827 -38.92 -14.77 20.27
N ASN A 828 -38.74 -13.89 19.26
CA ASN A 828 -38.08 -12.58 19.42
C ASN A 828 -36.73 -12.69 20.15
N ALA A 829 -36.01 -13.79 19.89
CA ALA A 829 -34.71 -14.10 20.48
C ALA A 829 -33.54 -13.55 19.65
N ALA A 830 -33.74 -13.27 18.36
CA ALA A 830 -32.72 -12.73 17.47
C ALA A 830 -32.97 -11.25 17.19
N PHE A 831 -31.95 -10.42 17.33
CA PHE A 831 -32.03 -8.98 17.03
C PHE A 831 -30.65 -8.43 16.61
N ARG A 832 -30.65 -7.24 15.99
CA ARG A 832 -29.44 -6.50 15.62
C ARG A 832 -29.24 -5.32 16.56
N MET A 833 -28.01 -5.08 16.97
CA MET A 833 -27.62 -3.93 17.82
C MET A 833 -26.15 -3.56 17.60
N SER A 834 -25.75 -2.38 18.01
CA SER A 834 -24.36 -1.93 18.01
C SER A 834 -23.57 -2.52 19.19
N GLY A 835 -22.24 -2.50 19.08
CA GLY A 835 -21.34 -2.86 20.19
C GLY A 835 -21.64 -2.11 21.49
N PRO A 836 -21.72 -0.77 21.49
CA PRO A 836 -22.06 0.01 22.68
C PRO A 836 -23.38 -0.38 23.34
N GLU A 837 -24.42 -0.71 22.55
CA GLU A 837 -25.71 -1.16 23.08
C GLU A 837 -25.59 -2.53 23.77
N LEU A 838 -24.84 -3.47 23.20
CA LEU A 838 -24.59 -4.77 23.83
C LEU A 838 -23.81 -4.64 25.14
N HIS A 839 -22.79 -3.77 25.18
CA HIS A 839 -22.02 -3.50 26.38
C HIS A 839 -22.91 -2.93 27.51
N GLN A 840 -23.82 -2.01 27.19
CA GLN A 840 -24.76 -1.47 28.18
C GLN A 840 -25.76 -2.51 28.72
N LEU A 841 -26.08 -3.54 27.94
CA LEU A 841 -26.98 -4.63 28.34
C LEU A 841 -26.31 -5.68 29.23
N THR A 842 -24.99 -5.83 29.11
CA THR A 842 -24.20 -6.88 29.80
C THR A 842 -23.56 -6.38 31.10
N MET A 843 -23.47 -5.06 31.28
CA MET A 843 -22.99 -4.40 32.51
C MET A 843 -24.09 -4.12 33.56
N LYS A 844 -25.34 -4.50 33.28
CA LYS A 844 -26.48 -4.39 34.21
C LYS A 844 -26.82 -5.75 34.79
#